data_AF-A0A938GRL5-F1
#
_entry.id   AF-A0A938GRL5-F1
#
_cell.length_a   1.000
_cell.length_b   1.000
_cell.length_c   1.000
_cell.angle_alpha   90.00
_cell.angle_beta   90.00
_cell.angle_gamma   90.00
#
_symmetry.space_group_name_H-M   'P 1'
#
loop_
_entity.id
_entity.type
_entity.pdbx_description
1 polymer ?
#
loop_
_entity_poly.entity_id
_entity_poly.type
_entity_poly.pdbx_seq_one_letter_code
_entity_poly.pdbx_strand_id
1 'polypeptide(L)'
;MELIPGTRTWRLVGTVAEGIFCHKPCTVSGGGKSEISKPISDAILHGPVFVAHFQKDFDRVQELINRDYGNRYKKATKTADSRSVLSSERSLGSVIKLLTPSKDYTSAYNDYLVTIPQYIKELVYVVKRFYKPEWGDRWREHFGVDIINGVPGNELKLDNRKLLAQCLRVGYDTQGAWRVFGLRKDFVPAAKIQMEDDISASVVVPVASSPTPLPNLPAGAASAKIVENCETRLFQRPDDAIHRGYDRQTEAEFGQPGNFFSNYEPLTPADARNLMEDSIGFIRYTEPMQRVIEKAASAPEGTFFVATSHPRLVEKKPSKNPRYLQLRPDLANPRSKHIAQAGLRLHRRLTQGQPVVTPVTAVLPGRRNNGPDSDAGIRSLAVYGPIHYMELPELFMEFICSMTGKSPSTTGAGSEGALTKGPFNALHPIIDLNAALVSNILTGHTGFITSAGCVGPSARMDHDISLLVPEVWCRMSAIEREPKYLIENGFLAPCEDMEFNGQKLAFSRLGWRITPRFVQAFFGRVFNHPHVVFEESMLRPELQSMELFAEGMDNVVSTQRRVAEAYFQDDGVKLACPPLKALLHVMRDGSYEGRGLKDPAFRALFTPESVLNSDWYKARLEARHRVETRYWAQRIQHLESFLKRESHTDEA
;
A
#
# COMPACT_ATOMS: atom_id res chain seq x y z
N MET A 1 5.42 11.06 -22.94
CA MET A 1 6.02 12.29 -22.39
C MET A 1 4.97 12.96 -21.54
N GLU A 2 5.33 13.56 -20.42
CA GLU A 2 4.40 14.29 -19.54
C GLU A 2 5.01 15.60 -19.04
N LEU A 3 4.16 16.57 -18.70
CA LEU A 3 4.56 17.78 -17.99
C LEU A 3 4.87 17.42 -16.53
N ILE A 4 6.01 17.88 -16.01
CA ILE A 4 6.33 17.70 -14.58
C ILE A 4 5.42 18.66 -13.79
N PRO A 5 4.58 18.15 -12.87
CA PRO A 5 3.68 18.98 -12.08
C PRO A 5 4.40 20.15 -11.39
N GLY A 6 3.77 21.32 -11.37
CA GLY A 6 4.38 22.54 -10.79
C GLY A 6 5.51 23.17 -11.62
N THR A 7 5.76 22.69 -12.84
CA THR A 7 6.83 23.21 -13.71
C THR A 7 6.35 23.45 -15.15
N ARG A 8 7.17 24.13 -15.95
CA ARG A 8 7.01 24.26 -17.42
C ARG A 8 7.89 23.28 -18.20
N THR A 9 8.34 22.20 -17.57
CA THR A 9 9.30 21.24 -18.14
C THR A 9 8.67 19.88 -18.36
N TRP A 10 9.01 19.26 -19.49
CA TRP A 10 8.52 17.93 -19.88
C TRP A 10 9.54 16.85 -19.57
N ARG A 11 9.07 15.62 -19.33
CA ARG A 11 9.91 14.42 -19.17
C ARG A 11 9.38 13.22 -19.94
N LEU A 12 10.27 12.29 -20.27
CA LEU A 12 9.89 10.94 -20.68
C LEU A 12 9.55 10.11 -19.44
N VAL A 13 8.53 9.28 -19.55
CA VAL A 13 8.11 8.30 -18.54
C VAL A 13 8.14 6.93 -19.18
N GLY A 14 8.89 6.01 -18.56
CA GLY A 14 8.90 4.61 -18.94
C GLY A 14 8.00 3.82 -17.98
N THR A 15 7.11 3.01 -18.54
CA THR A 15 6.25 2.10 -17.77
C THR A 15 6.62 0.67 -18.11
N VAL A 16 6.98 -0.11 -17.10
CA VAL A 16 7.19 -1.55 -17.27
C VAL A 16 5.82 -2.21 -17.44
N ALA A 17 5.71 -3.10 -18.43
CA ALA A 17 4.45 -3.72 -18.80
C ALA A 17 3.89 -4.66 -17.71
N GLU A 18 4.76 -5.44 -17.06
CA GLU A 18 4.36 -6.38 -16.02
C GLU A 18 4.32 -5.68 -14.65
N GLY A 19 3.11 -5.42 -14.17
CA GLY A 19 2.85 -4.86 -12.85
C GLY A 19 2.72 -5.91 -11.75
N ILE A 20 2.45 -5.44 -10.53
CA ILE A 20 2.27 -6.27 -9.33
C ILE A 20 0.87 -6.02 -8.78
N PHE A 21 0.05 -7.06 -8.74
CA PHE A 21 -1.26 -6.99 -8.10
C PHE A 21 -1.09 -7.13 -6.59
N CYS A 22 -1.16 -5.98 -5.91
CA CYS A 22 -1.19 -5.89 -4.46
C CYS A 22 -2.66 -5.95 -3.98
N HIS A 23 -3.02 -7.01 -3.26
CA HIS A 23 -4.33 -7.25 -2.66
C HIS A 23 -4.31 -6.83 -1.18
N LYS A 24 -5.29 -6.03 -0.72
CA LYS A 24 -5.35 -5.52 0.66
C LYS A 24 -6.62 -5.97 1.39
N PRO A 25 -6.72 -7.26 1.76
CA PRO A 25 -7.91 -7.80 2.42
C PRO A 25 -7.92 -7.48 3.92
N CYS A 26 -9.02 -7.84 4.59
CA CYS A 26 -9.11 -7.92 6.06
C CYS A 26 -8.60 -6.66 6.79
N THR A 27 -8.87 -5.49 6.21
CA THR A 27 -8.30 -4.22 6.65
C THR A 27 -9.38 -3.41 7.34
N VAL A 28 -9.26 -3.26 8.65
CA VAL A 28 -10.25 -2.52 9.46
C VAL A 28 -10.45 -1.09 8.98
N SER A 29 -11.57 -0.47 9.35
CA SER A 29 -11.83 0.94 9.02
C SER A 29 -10.68 1.84 9.47
N GLY A 30 -10.07 2.56 8.52
CA GLY A 30 -8.91 3.43 8.73
C GLY A 30 -7.56 2.71 8.73
N GLY A 31 -7.53 1.42 8.37
CA GLY A 31 -6.31 0.69 8.00
C GLY A 31 -5.84 0.98 6.56
N GLY A 32 -6.58 1.83 5.83
CA GLY A 32 -6.21 2.33 4.51
C GLY A 32 -6.40 1.31 3.38
N LYS A 33 -7.55 0.63 3.34
CA LYS A 33 -7.91 -0.32 2.25
C LYS A 33 -7.79 0.34 0.88
N SER A 34 -8.56 1.39 0.63
CA SER A 34 -8.63 2.07 -0.68
C SER A 34 -7.35 2.84 -1.04
N GLU A 35 -6.53 3.21 -0.05
CA GLU A 35 -5.22 3.88 -0.22
C GLU A 35 -4.28 3.08 -1.13
N ILE A 36 -4.43 1.75 -1.20
CA ILE A 36 -3.61 0.92 -2.09
C ILE A 36 -3.74 1.34 -3.55
N SER A 37 -4.93 1.79 -3.95
CA SER A 37 -5.29 2.17 -5.31
C SER A 37 -5.25 3.68 -5.55
N LYS A 38 -5.21 4.50 -4.50
CA LYS A 38 -5.13 5.96 -4.62
C LYS A 38 -3.81 6.41 -5.26
N PRO A 39 -3.84 7.50 -6.04
CA PRO A 39 -2.64 8.04 -6.66
C PRO A 39 -1.74 8.70 -5.61
N ILE A 40 -0.50 8.22 -5.48
CA ILE A 40 0.49 8.86 -4.60
C ILE A 40 0.95 10.23 -5.13
N SER A 41 0.67 10.55 -6.41
CA SER A 41 1.04 11.82 -7.03
C SER A 41 0.46 13.04 -6.31
N ASP A 42 -0.71 12.91 -5.71
CA ASP A 42 -1.38 14.02 -5.02
C ASP A 42 -0.72 14.33 -3.67
N ALA A 43 0.04 13.37 -3.13
CA ALA A 43 0.85 13.56 -1.92
C ALA A 43 2.28 14.09 -2.22
N ILE A 44 2.67 14.23 -3.49
CA ILE A 44 4.00 14.71 -3.87
C ILE A 44 4.10 16.23 -3.69
N LEU A 45 5.04 16.63 -2.85
CA LEU A 45 5.40 18.02 -2.58
C LEU A 45 6.55 18.46 -3.48
N HIS A 46 6.63 19.76 -3.74
CA HIS A 46 7.75 20.36 -4.46
C HIS A 46 8.52 21.28 -3.50
N GLY A 47 9.80 20.99 -3.28
CA GLY A 47 10.70 21.79 -2.46
C GLY A 47 11.95 22.21 -3.24
N PRO A 48 12.78 23.11 -2.70
CA PRO A 48 14.05 23.46 -3.32
C PRO A 48 15.04 22.28 -3.28
N VAL A 49 16.01 22.29 -4.17
CA VAL A 49 17.22 21.47 -4.02
C VAL A 49 18.18 22.20 -3.08
N PHE A 50 18.54 21.57 -1.96
CA PHE A 50 19.39 22.19 -0.96
C PHE A 50 20.88 21.94 -1.20
N VAL A 51 21.68 22.94 -0.87
CA VAL A 51 23.14 22.87 -0.74
C VAL A 51 23.54 23.48 0.60
N ALA A 52 24.53 22.91 1.29
CA ALA A 52 24.94 23.39 2.61
C ALA A 52 25.94 24.54 2.46
N HIS A 53 27.01 24.31 1.69
CA HIS A 53 28.05 25.29 1.40
C HIS A 53 28.44 25.18 -0.08
N PHE A 54 27.82 26.00 -0.93
CA PHE A 54 27.90 25.86 -2.39
C PHE A 54 29.30 25.56 -2.93
N GLN A 55 30.30 26.38 -2.58
CA GLN A 55 31.66 26.20 -3.09
C GLN A 55 32.26 24.85 -2.69
N LYS A 56 32.27 24.55 -1.38
CA LYS A 56 32.83 23.32 -0.82
C LYS A 56 32.11 22.07 -1.34
N ASP A 57 30.79 22.14 -1.42
CA ASP A 57 29.95 21.03 -1.88
C ASP A 57 30.18 20.77 -3.37
N PHE A 58 30.25 21.82 -4.21
CA PHE A 58 30.48 21.68 -5.64
C PHE A 58 31.92 21.27 -5.98
N ASP A 59 32.91 21.60 -5.14
CA ASP A 59 34.27 21.05 -5.27
C ASP A 59 34.24 19.53 -5.11
N ARG A 60 33.51 19.03 -4.10
CA ARG A 60 33.32 17.59 -3.89
C ARG A 60 32.51 16.94 -5.01
N VAL A 61 31.46 17.60 -5.50
CA VAL A 61 30.66 17.12 -6.65
C VAL A 61 31.53 16.99 -7.90
N GLN A 62 32.40 17.97 -8.16
CA GLN A 62 33.31 17.96 -9.30
C GLN A 62 34.33 16.81 -9.20
N GLU A 63 34.89 16.56 -8.02
CA GLU A 63 35.77 15.41 -7.79
C GLU A 63 35.05 14.09 -8.10
N LEU A 64 33.81 13.92 -7.65
CA LEU A 64 33.02 12.72 -7.93
C LEU A 64 32.69 12.57 -9.42
N ILE A 65 32.37 13.66 -10.11
CA ILE A 65 32.06 13.62 -11.54
C ILE A 65 33.28 13.22 -12.37
N ASN A 66 34.47 13.72 -12.00
CA ASN A 66 35.71 13.52 -12.74
C ASN A 66 36.44 12.22 -12.37
N ARG A 67 36.02 11.54 -11.30
CA ARG A 67 36.64 10.30 -10.83
C ARG A 67 36.43 9.15 -11.82
N ASP A 68 37.49 8.36 -12.03
CA ASP A 68 37.37 7.06 -12.70
C ASP A 68 36.80 6.00 -11.75
N TYR A 69 35.80 5.28 -12.24
CA TYR A 69 35.07 4.23 -11.53
C TYR A 69 35.25 2.85 -12.18
N GLY A 70 36.15 2.68 -13.14
CA GLY A 70 36.36 1.43 -13.87
C GLY A 70 36.76 0.24 -12.99
N ASN A 71 37.47 0.48 -11.89
CA ASN A 71 38.01 -0.53 -10.99
C ASN A 71 37.05 -1.00 -9.86
N ARG A 72 35.78 -0.63 -9.92
CA ARG A 72 34.83 -0.85 -8.82
C ARG A 72 34.35 -2.30 -8.62
N TYR A 73 34.37 -3.13 -9.65
CA TYR A 73 33.77 -4.48 -9.60
C TYR A 73 34.72 -5.53 -9.02
N LYS A 74 34.19 -6.49 -8.26
CA LYS A 74 34.96 -7.64 -7.74
C LYS A 74 35.51 -8.54 -8.84
N LYS A 75 34.74 -8.73 -9.92
CA LYS A 75 35.13 -9.51 -11.09
C LYS A 75 35.21 -8.58 -12.28
N ALA A 76 36.26 -8.70 -13.08
CA ALA A 76 36.36 -7.99 -14.35
C ALA A 76 35.12 -8.33 -15.20
N THR A 77 34.33 -7.31 -15.53
CA THR A 77 33.21 -7.46 -16.47
C THR A 77 33.77 -7.70 -17.87
N LYS A 78 33.08 -8.49 -18.71
CA LYS A 78 33.51 -8.77 -20.10
C LYS A 78 33.76 -7.50 -20.93
N THR A 79 33.15 -6.38 -20.55
CA THR A 79 33.38 -5.04 -21.08
C THR A 79 33.68 -4.10 -19.91
N ALA A 80 34.80 -3.37 -19.97
CA ALA A 80 35.09 -2.29 -19.02
C ALA A 80 34.10 -1.14 -19.23
N ASP A 81 33.39 -0.72 -18.17
CA ASP A 81 32.47 0.42 -18.24
C ASP A 81 33.27 1.73 -18.17
N SER A 82 33.62 2.28 -19.33
CA SER A 82 34.44 3.49 -19.50
C SER A 82 33.63 4.79 -19.59
N ARG A 83 32.29 4.73 -19.51
CA ARG A 83 31.43 5.92 -19.66
C ARG A 83 31.62 6.85 -18.46
N SER A 84 31.99 8.10 -18.72
CA SER A 84 32.08 9.14 -17.68
C SER A 84 30.70 9.41 -17.03
N VAL A 85 30.70 10.03 -15.85
CA VAL A 85 29.45 10.33 -15.12
C VAL A 85 28.48 11.16 -15.99
N LEU A 86 28.98 12.19 -16.67
CA LEU A 86 28.15 13.11 -17.47
C LEU A 86 27.84 12.65 -18.89
N SER A 87 28.47 11.58 -19.40
CA SER A 87 28.21 11.02 -20.73
C SER A 87 26.71 10.81 -21.03
N SER A 88 26.25 11.19 -22.21
CA SER A 88 24.86 10.98 -22.68
C SER A 88 24.47 9.50 -22.77
N GLU A 89 25.44 8.61 -22.94
CA GLU A 89 25.26 7.15 -22.95
C GLU A 89 25.15 6.53 -21.53
N ARG A 90 25.32 7.36 -20.50
CA ARG A 90 25.18 6.97 -19.09
C ARG A 90 23.89 7.55 -18.53
N SER A 91 22.89 6.70 -18.27
CA SER A 91 21.62 7.14 -17.71
C SER A 91 21.77 7.63 -16.25
N LEU A 92 20.86 8.51 -15.81
CA LEU A 92 20.80 8.96 -14.41
C LEU A 92 20.70 7.79 -13.43
N GLY A 93 19.83 6.80 -13.71
CA GLY A 93 19.69 5.60 -12.87
C GLY A 93 21.00 4.81 -12.74
N SER A 94 21.82 4.77 -13.80
CA SER A 94 23.15 4.12 -13.74
C SER A 94 24.18 4.90 -12.93
N VAL A 95 24.06 6.23 -12.80
CA VAL A 95 24.86 7.06 -11.89
C VAL A 95 24.40 6.87 -10.45
N ILE A 96 23.10 6.77 -10.20
CA ILE A 96 22.58 6.41 -8.87
C ILE A 96 23.13 5.04 -8.46
N LYS A 97 23.07 4.04 -9.35
CA LYS A 97 23.65 2.71 -9.11
C LYS A 97 25.15 2.79 -8.82
N LEU A 98 25.89 3.62 -9.56
CA LEU A 98 27.33 3.83 -9.37
C LEU A 98 27.68 4.26 -7.95
N LEU A 99 26.91 5.20 -7.40
CA LEU A 99 27.19 5.81 -6.09
C LEU A 99 26.41 5.14 -4.94
N THR A 100 25.79 3.99 -5.21
CA THR A 100 25.06 3.19 -4.23
C THR A 100 25.84 1.89 -3.94
N PRO A 101 26.14 1.58 -2.67
CA PRO A 101 26.84 0.34 -2.33
C PRO A 101 26.18 -0.91 -2.93
N SER A 102 27.00 -1.86 -3.40
CA SER A 102 26.52 -3.08 -4.06
C SER A 102 27.40 -4.29 -3.72
N LYS A 103 26.79 -5.47 -3.64
CA LYS A 103 27.50 -6.75 -3.47
C LYS A 103 28.47 -7.06 -4.63
N ASP A 104 28.20 -6.50 -5.81
CA ASP A 104 29.02 -6.68 -7.01
C ASP A 104 30.31 -5.83 -6.97
N TYR A 105 30.35 -4.82 -6.09
CA TYR A 105 31.50 -3.93 -5.92
C TYR A 105 32.52 -4.48 -4.94
N THR A 106 33.78 -4.07 -5.10
CA THR A 106 34.87 -4.37 -4.15
C THR A 106 34.54 -3.79 -2.78
N SER A 107 35.06 -4.42 -1.71
CA SER A 107 34.90 -3.90 -0.34
C SER A 107 35.42 -2.47 -0.24
N ALA A 108 36.64 -2.22 -0.72
CA ALA A 108 37.26 -0.90 -0.73
C ALA A 108 36.39 0.17 -1.44
N TYR A 109 35.70 -0.18 -2.53
CA TYR A 109 34.80 0.76 -3.21
C TYR A 109 33.53 1.03 -2.40
N ASN A 110 32.93 0.00 -1.80
CA ASN A 110 31.78 0.19 -0.92
C ASN A 110 32.15 1.03 0.32
N ASP A 111 33.31 0.80 0.92
CA ASP A 111 33.82 1.57 2.06
C ASP A 111 34.01 3.04 1.65
N TYR A 112 34.59 3.30 0.48
CA TYR A 112 34.66 4.63 -0.10
C TYR A 112 33.28 5.27 -0.29
N LEU A 113 32.29 4.54 -0.83
CA LEU A 113 30.94 5.06 -1.05
C LEU A 113 30.23 5.46 0.26
N VAL A 114 30.56 4.82 1.38
CA VAL A 114 30.04 5.17 2.71
C VAL A 114 30.62 6.50 3.21
N THR A 115 31.84 6.85 2.81
CA THR A 115 32.46 8.15 3.18
C THR A 115 31.82 9.36 2.51
N ILE A 116 31.04 9.16 1.44
CA ILE A 116 30.43 10.25 0.69
C ILE A 116 29.08 10.62 1.34
N PRO A 117 28.90 11.87 1.82
CA PRO A 117 27.63 12.29 2.38
C PRO A 117 26.49 12.16 1.36
N GLN A 118 25.33 11.68 1.80
CA GLN A 118 24.23 11.38 0.90
C GLN A 118 23.73 12.62 0.15
N TYR A 119 23.72 13.80 0.78
CA TYR A 119 23.32 15.05 0.12
C TYR A 119 24.27 15.47 -1.01
N ILE A 120 25.57 15.14 -0.91
CA ILE A 120 26.55 15.38 -1.99
C ILE A 120 26.26 14.46 -3.19
N LYS A 121 25.91 13.19 -2.94
CA LYS A 121 25.49 12.28 -4.02
C LYS A 121 24.25 12.82 -4.73
N GLU A 122 23.29 13.38 -3.99
CA GLU A 122 22.12 14.04 -4.58
C GLU A 122 22.50 15.20 -5.50
N LEU A 123 23.47 16.03 -5.12
CA LEU A 123 23.96 17.10 -5.99
C LEU A 123 24.59 16.56 -7.28
N VAL A 124 25.36 15.46 -7.23
CA VAL A 124 25.85 14.78 -8.45
C VAL A 124 24.70 14.36 -9.35
N TYR A 125 23.61 13.82 -8.78
CA TYR A 125 22.42 13.42 -9.55
C TYR A 125 21.70 14.62 -10.18
N VAL A 126 21.67 15.76 -9.48
CA VAL A 126 21.12 17.01 -9.98
C VAL A 126 21.94 17.53 -11.15
N VAL A 127 23.26 17.60 -11.02
CA VAL A 127 24.14 17.98 -12.13
C VAL A 127 23.92 17.04 -13.32
N LYS A 128 23.94 15.71 -13.08
CA LYS A 128 23.70 14.73 -14.15
C LYS A 128 22.36 14.93 -14.87
N ARG A 129 21.30 15.26 -14.13
CA ARG A 129 19.95 15.42 -14.69
C ARG A 129 19.86 16.63 -15.62
N PHE A 130 20.51 17.73 -15.26
CA PHE A 130 20.39 19.00 -15.99
C PHE A 130 21.54 19.27 -16.96
N TYR A 131 22.63 18.49 -16.88
CA TYR A 131 23.78 18.60 -17.76
C TYR A 131 23.38 18.59 -19.25
N LYS A 132 23.95 19.55 -20.00
CA LYS A 132 23.87 19.58 -21.45
C LYS A 132 25.27 19.33 -22.04
N PRO A 133 25.38 18.52 -23.12
CA PRO A 133 26.68 18.26 -23.76
C PRO A 133 27.44 19.52 -24.17
N GLU A 134 26.72 20.58 -24.57
CA GLU A 134 27.28 21.87 -24.97
C GLU A 134 28.07 22.60 -23.86
N TRP A 135 27.83 22.25 -22.59
CA TRP A 135 28.54 22.86 -21.46
C TRP A 135 29.96 22.32 -21.30
N GLY A 136 30.24 21.09 -21.77
CA GLY A 136 31.54 20.44 -21.60
C GLY A 136 31.98 20.46 -20.13
N ASP A 137 33.23 20.85 -19.88
CA ASP A 137 33.81 20.96 -18.54
C ASP A 137 33.36 22.23 -17.77
N ARG A 138 32.68 23.16 -18.44
CA ARG A 138 32.18 24.43 -17.85
C ARG A 138 30.79 24.30 -17.23
N TRP A 139 30.26 23.09 -17.07
CA TRP A 139 28.94 22.84 -16.48
C TRP A 139 28.74 23.52 -15.12
N ARG A 140 29.81 23.73 -14.35
CA ARG A 140 29.76 24.33 -13.03
C ARG A 140 29.29 25.79 -13.05
N GLU A 141 29.59 26.54 -14.12
CA GLU A 141 29.23 27.95 -14.26
C GLU A 141 27.70 28.16 -14.31
N HIS A 142 26.95 27.12 -14.67
CA HIS A 142 25.49 27.16 -14.75
C HIS A 142 24.81 26.98 -13.39
N PHE A 143 25.51 26.50 -12.37
CA PHE A 143 24.95 26.29 -11.05
C PHE A 143 25.38 27.39 -10.07
N GLY A 144 24.48 27.78 -9.18
CA GLY A 144 24.77 28.81 -8.19
C GLY A 144 23.73 28.88 -7.08
N VAL A 145 23.94 29.81 -6.15
CA VAL A 145 23.00 30.18 -5.08
C VAL A 145 22.89 31.70 -5.03
N ASP A 146 21.77 32.21 -4.52
CA ASP A 146 21.65 33.65 -4.26
C ASP A 146 22.56 34.08 -3.12
N ILE A 147 23.02 35.33 -3.15
CA ILE A 147 23.61 35.98 -1.98
C ILE A 147 22.51 36.81 -1.31
N ILE A 148 22.01 36.33 -0.17
CA ILE A 148 20.93 36.96 0.58
C ILE A 148 21.55 37.63 1.81
N ASN A 149 21.43 38.96 1.91
CA ASN A 149 22.04 39.75 2.99
C ASN A 149 23.56 39.51 3.14
N GLY A 150 24.26 39.31 2.03
CA GLY A 150 25.70 39.04 2.03
C GLY A 150 26.09 37.59 2.34
N VAL A 151 25.11 36.70 2.57
CA VAL A 151 25.34 35.28 2.89
C VAL A 151 24.87 34.40 1.74
N PRO A 152 25.68 33.44 1.27
CA PRO A 152 25.23 32.45 0.30
C PRO A 152 24.01 31.68 0.82
N GLY A 153 22.94 31.67 0.04
CA GLY A 153 21.74 30.91 0.32
C GLY A 153 21.93 29.41 0.13
N ASN A 154 20.93 28.64 0.55
CA ASN A 154 20.95 27.18 0.50
C ASN A 154 20.13 26.59 -0.65
N GLU A 155 19.44 27.40 -1.44
CA GLU A 155 18.65 26.95 -2.59
C GLU A 155 19.50 26.91 -3.86
N LEU A 156 19.76 25.72 -4.39
CA LEU A 156 20.50 25.56 -5.63
C LEU A 156 19.69 26.04 -6.84
N LYS A 157 20.36 26.83 -7.69
CA LYS A 157 19.83 27.35 -8.95
C LYS A 157 20.60 26.80 -10.15
N LEU A 158 19.92 26.81 -11.28
CA LEU A 158 20.48 26.58 -12.62
C LEU A 158 20.16 27.80 -13.49
N ASP A 159 21.16 28.53 -13.97
CA ASP A 159 20.99 29.75 -14.77
C ASP A 159 19.97 30.73 -14.14
N ASN A 160 20.13 31.01 -12.84
CA ASN A 160 19.22 31.80 -11.99
C ASN A 160 17.80 31.25 -11.77
N ARG A 161 17.47 30.08 -12.34
CA ARG A 161 16.20 29.39 -12.09
C ARG A 161 16.30 28.47 -10.88
N LYS A 162 15.34 28.58 -9.96
CA LYS A 162 15.21 27.65 -8.82
C LYS A 162 14.99 26.21 -9.32
N LEU A 163 15.74 25.26 -8.74
CA LEU A 163 15.55 23.84 -8.99
C LEU A 163 14.54 23.25 -8.01
N LEU A 164 13.68 22.37 -8.52
CA LEU A 164 12.64 21.71 -7.73
C LEU A 164 12.98 20.24 -7.49
N ALA A 165 12.94 19.84 -6.23
CA ALA A 165 12.93 18.46 -5.78
C ALA A 165 11.49 18.01 -5.56
N GLN A 166 11.19 16.76 -5.94
CA GLN A 166 9.96 16.09 -5.56
C GLN A 166 10.19 15.42 -4.20
N CYS A 167 9.25 15.60 -3.28
CA CYS A 167 9.35 15.06 -1.93
C CYS A 167 8.02 14.40 -1.53
N LEU A 168 8.07 13.53 -0.53
CA LEU A 168 6.88 12.94 0.09
C LEU A 168 6.96 13.13 1.60
N ARG A 169 5.83 13.41 2.23
CA ARG A 169 5.71 13.30 3.69
C ARG A 169 5.73 11.83 4.10
N VAL A 170 6.48 11.50 5.14
CA VAL A 170 6.44 10.21 5.82
C VAL A 170 6.37 10.44 7.33
N GLY A 171 5.15 10.67 7.80
CA GLY A 171 4.83 10.93 9.19
C GLY A 171 5.16 12.35 9.66
N TYR A 172 5.09 12.51 10.98
CA TYR A 172 5.27 13.78 11.68
C TYR A 172 6.33 13.66 12.77
N ASP A 173 6.98 14.76 13.10
CA ASP A 173 7.85 14.83 14.28
C ASP A 173 7.05 14.99 15.58
N THR A 174 7.76 15.07 16.71
CA THR A 174 7.16 15.20 18.05
C THR A 174 6.42 16.51 18.27
N GLN A 175 6.65 17.54 17.44
CA GLN A 175 5.97 18.83 17.48
C GLN A 175 4.81 18.90 16.47
N GLY A 176 4.58 17.84 15.69
CA GLY A 176 3.55 17.78 14.67
C GLY A 176 3.96 18.42 13.34
N ALA A 177 5.24 18.74 13.13
CA ALA A 177 5.73 19.18 11.83
C ALA A 177 5.90 17.99 10.87
N TRP A 178 5.80 18.25 9.57
CA TRP A 178 5.90 17.20 8.56
C TRP A 178 7.34 16.69 8.41
N ARG A 179 7.52 15.37 8.45
CA ARG A 179 8.79 14.73 8.06
C ARG A 179 8.77 14.53 6.55
N VAL A 180 9.53 15.34 5.82
CA VAL A 180 9.51 15.38 4.35
C VAL A 180 10.81 14.83 3.77
N PHE A 181 10.70 13.88 2.84
CA PHE A 181 11.84 13.17 2.27
C PHE A 181 11.90 13.33 0.75
N GLY A 182 13.09 13.66 0.24
CA GLY A 182 13.33 13.78 -1.20
C GLY A 182 13.19 12.44 -1.92
N LEU A 183 12.36 12.44 -2.97
CA LEU A 183 12.20 11.32 -3.89
C LEU A 183 13.40 11.27 -4.85
N ARG A 184 13.68 10.06 -5.32
CA ARG A 184 14.65 9.85 -6.38
C ARG A 184 14.31 10.66 -7.61
N LYS A 185 15.33 11.25 -8.22
CA LYS A 185 15.13 12.09 -9.42
C LYS A 185 14.58 11.25 -10.59
N ASP A 186 14.83 9.95 -10.63
CA ASP A 186 14.26 9.01 -11.61
C ASP A 186 12.99 8.29 -11.13
N PHE A 187 12.43 8.67 -9.97
CA PHE A 187 11.15 8.15 -9.50
C PHE A 187 9.99 8.83 -10.24
N VAL A 188 9.06 8.00 -10.69
CA VAL A 188 7.73 8.38 -11.15
C VAL A 188 6.75 7.43 -10.45
N PRO A 189 5.62 7.91 -9.89
CA PRO A 189 4.57 7.06 -9.34
C PRO A 189 4.19 5.90 -10.25
N ALA A 190 3.91 4.74 -9.67
CA ALA A 190 3.43 3.61 -10.44
C ALA A 190 2.08 3.93 -11.09
N ALA A 191 1.90 3.52 -12.34
CA ALA A 191 0.59 3.53 -12.96
C ALA A 191 -0.26 2.44 -12.30
N LYS A 192 -1.34 2.83 -11.62
CA LYS A 192 -2.23 1.90 -10.92
C LYS A 192 -3.52 1.71 -11.72
N ILE A 193 -3.91 0.44 -11.89
CA ILE A 193 -5.25 0.06 -12.32
C ILE A 193 -5.92 -0.53 -11.09
N GLN A 194 -7.02 0.07 -10.64
CA GLN A 194 -7.76 -0.45 -9.50
C GLN A 194 -8.43 -1.77 -9.90
N MET A 195 -8.11 -2.83 -9.16
CA MET A 195 -8.66 -4.17 -9.37
C MET A 195 -9.77 -4.53 -8.36
N GLU A 196 -9.78 -3.84 -7.22
CA GLU A 196 -10.65 -4.10 -6.07
C GLU A 196 -10.90 -2.78 -5.32
N ASP A 197 -12.01 -2.70 -4.60
CA ASP A 197 -12.21 -1.69 -3.55
C ASP A 197 -12.91 -2.30 -2.33
N ASP A 198 -14.23 -2.48 -2.32
CA ASP A 198 -15.00 -2.92 -1.14
C ASP A 198 -15.58 -4.33 -1.28
N ILE A 199 -16.32 -4.60 -2.37
CA ILE A 199 -16.94 -5.91 -2.61
C ILE A 199 -16.18 -6.66 -3.70
N SER A 200 -15.39 -7.65 -3.30
CA SER A 200 -14.60 -8.50 -4.21
C SER A 200 -15.12 -9.93 -4.26
N ALA A 201 -15.21 -10.49 -5.47
CA ALA A 201 -15.36 -11.94 -5.69
C ALA A 201 -14.00 -12.54 -6.02
N SER A 202 -13.66 -13.69 -5.44
CA SER A 202 -12.37 -14.34 -5.70
C SER A 202 -12.47 -15.85 -5.84
N VAL A 203 -11.58 -16.42 -6.65
CA VAL A 203 -11.43 -17.86 -6.86
C VAL A 203 -9.97 -18.26 -6.79
N VAL A 204 -9.70 -19.47 -6.32
CA VAL A 204 -8.38 -20.09 -6.33
C VAL A 204 -8.37 -21.18 -7.39
N VAL A 205 -7.45 -21.07 -8.35
CA VAL A 205 -7.34 -22.00 -9.47
C VAL A 205 -5.95 -22.64 -9.51
N PRO A 206 -5.82 -23.94 -9.86
CA PRO A 206 -4.51 -24.55 -10.05
C PRO A 206 -3.73 -23.84 -11.16
N VAL A 207 -2.45 -23.51 -10.92
CA VAL A 207 -1.60 -22.83 -11.91
C VAL A 207 -1.48 -23.65 -13.19
N ALA A 208 -1.38 -24.98 -13.05
CA ALA A 208 -1.28 -25.92 -14.18
C ALA A 208 -2.50 -25.90 -15.11
N SER A 209 -3.65 -25.39 -14.65
CA SER A 209 -4.87 -25.27 -15.47
C SER A 209 -4.97 -23.95 -16.24
N SER A 210 -4.03 -23.02 -16.04
CA SER A 210 -4.11 -21.70 -16.67
C SER A 210 -3.77 -21.76 -18.16
N PRO A 211 -4.61 -21.17 -19.05
CA PRO A 211 -4.34 -21.13 -20.48
C PRO A 211 -3.22 -20.16 -20.87
N THR A 212 -2.72 -19.36 -19.92
CA THR A 212 -1.72 -18.31 -20.15
C THR A 212 -0.72 -18.23 -18.99
N PRO A 213 0.52 -17.74 -19.19
CA PRO A 213 1.47 -17.57 -18.12
C PRO A 213 0.96 -16.67 -17.00
N LEU A 214 1.20 -17.08 -15.75
CA LEU A 214 0.88 -16.35 -14.52
C LEU A 214 2.21 -15.94 -13.83
N PRO A 215 2.84 -14.83 -14.26
CA PRO A 215 4.11 -14.39 -13.69
C PRO A 215 3.92 -13.84 -12.26
N ASN A 216 5.03 -13.69 -11.53
CA ASN A 216 5.10 -13.05 -10.21
C ASN A 216 4.29 -13.72 -9.09
N LEU A 217 3.85 -14.96 -9.28
CA LEU A 217 3.28 -15.76 -8.19
C LEU A 217 4.34 -16.05 -7.12
N PRO A 218 3.93 -16.28 -5.86
CA PRO A 218 4.83 -16.73 -4.80
C PRO A 218 5.60 -17.99 -5.21
N ALA A 219 6.83 -18.12 -4.71
CA ALA A 219 7.68 -19.28 -5.00
C ALA A 219 6.99 -20.59 -4.56
N GLY A 220 6.87 -21.54 -5.48
CA GLY A 220 6.23 -22.84 -5.23
C GLY A 220 4.69 -22.81 -5.19
N ALA A 221 4.05 -21.70 -5.56
CA ALA A 221 2.59 -21.61 -5.62
C ALA A 221 1.99 -22.64 -6.61
N ALA A 222 1.22 -23.59 -6.08
CA ALA A 222 0.49 -24.58 -6.89
C ALA A 222 -0.82 -24.01 -7.45
N SER A 223 -1.35 -22.97 -6.81
CA SER A 223 -2.57 -22.28 -7.21
C SER A 223 -2.36 -20.77 -7.32
N ALA A 224 -3.23 -20.10 -8.07
CA ALA A 224 -3.29 -18.65 -8.17
C ALA A 224 -4.64 -18.14 -7.66
N LYS A 225 -4.65 -17.01 -6.97
CA LYS A 225 -5.88 -16.31 -6.59
C LYS A 225 -6.22 -15.29 -7.67
N ILE A 226 -7.43 -15.39 -8.21
CA ILE A 226 -8.00 -14.42 -9.16
C ILE A 226 -9.10 -13.65 -8.43
N VAL A 227 -9.18 -12.34 -8.67
CA VAL A 227 -10.14 -11.46 -8.00
C VAL A 227 -10.78 -10.53 -9.03
N GLU A 228 -12.07 -10.26 -8.84
CA GLU A 228 -12.84 -9.29 -9.60
C GLU A 228 -13.62 -8.39 -8.64
N ASN A 229 -13.70 -7.10 -8.96
CA ASN A 229 -14.55 -6.17 -8.25
C ASN A 229 -16.01 -6.35 -8.71
N CYS A 230 -16.92 -6.62 -7.76
CA CYS A 230 -18.35 -6.81 -8.02
C CYS A 230 -19.07 -5.52 -8.38
N GLU A 231 -18.46 -4.37 -8.09
CA GLU A 231 -19.08 -3.05 -8.16
C GLU A 231 -18.67 -2.31 -9.44
N THR A 232 -19.61 -1.58 -10.03
CA THR A 232 -19.36 -0.63 -11.14
C THR A 232 -19.25 0.81 -10.65
N ARG A 233 -19.78 1.10 -9.46
CA ARG A 233 -19.68 2.37 -8.75
C ARG A 233 -19.31 2.14 -7.29
N LEU A 234 -18.48 3.01 -6.75
CA LEU A 234 -17.90 2.88 -5.42
C LEU A 234 -18.50 3.93 -4.49
N PHE A 235 -19.03 3.52 -3.34
CA PHE A 235 -19.71 4.42 -2.41
C PHE A 235 -18.72 5.16 -1.50
N GLN A 236 -17.98 6.08 -2.09
CA GLN A 236 -16.87 6.79 -1.46
C GLN A 236 -17.33 7.69 -0.31
N ARG A 237 -16.46 7.82 0.71
CA ARG A 237 -16.56 8.82 1.78
C ARG A 237 -15.38 9.79 1.67
N PRO A 238 -15.55 10.93 0.99
CA PRO A 238 -14.45 11.85 0.73
C PRO A 238 -14.20 12.77 1.94
N ASP A 239 -13.58 12.23 2.98
CA ASP A 239 -13.34 12.95 4.25
C ASP A 239 -12.53 14.25 4.04
N ASP A 240 -11.58 14.26 3.11
CA ASP A 240 -10.69 15.39 2.86
C ASP A 240 -11.28 16.46 1.91
N ALA A 241 -12.33 16.13 1.15
CA ALA A 241 -12.91 17.04 0.15
C ALA A 241 -13.66 18.23 0.77
N ILE A 242 -13.87 18.21 2.10
CA ILE A 242 -14.38 19.38 2.82
C ILE A 242 -13.41 20.58 2.71
N HIS A 243 -12.11 20.30 2.56
CA HIS A 243 -11.09 21.29 2.32
C HIS A 243 -10.99 21.61 0.83
N ARG A 244 -11.49 22.81 0.45
CA ARG A 244 -11.53 23.29 -0.93
C ARG A 244 -10.17 23.13 -1.63
N GLY A 245 -10.15 22.44 -2.77
CA GLY A 245 -8.97 22.23 -3.61
C GLY A 245 -8.01 21.12 -3.19
N TYR A 246 -8.28 20.47 -2.05
CA TYR A 246 -7.40 19.43 -1.52
C TYR A 246 -7.62 18.09 -2.24
N ASP A 247 -8.84 17.55 -2.20
CA ASP A 247 -9.20 16.33 -2.92
C ASP A 247 -9.63 16.64 -4.36
N ARG A 248 -8.62 16.75 -5.23
CA ARG A 248 -8.79 17.09 -6.65
C ARG A 248 -9.57 16.04 -7.41
N GLN A 249 -9.46 14.77 -7.02
CA GLN A 249 -10.18 13.69 -7.66
C GLN A 249 -11.68 13.82 -7.36
N THR A 250 -12.05 13.94 -6.08
CA THR A 250 -13.45 14.11 -5.70
C THR A 250 -14.05 15.36 -6.33
N GLU A 251 -13.35 16.50 -6.32
CA GLU A 251 -13.86 17.72 -6.95
C GLU A 251 -14.03 17.59 -8.48
N ALA A 252 -13.12 16.89 -9.16
CA ALA A 252 -13.26 16.60 -10.58
C ALA A 252 -14.46 15.69 -10.88
N GLU A 253 -14.71 14.71 -10.03
CA GLU A 253 -15.83 13.76 -10.17
C GLU A 253 -17.18 14.40 -9.86
N PHE A 254 -17.25 15.32 -8.89
CA PHE A 254 -18.46 16.12 -8.62
C PHE A 254 -18.87 16.98 -9.82
N GLY A 255 -17.91 17.39 -10.64
CA GLY A 255 -18.16 18.10 -11.90
C GLY A 255 -18.77 17.26 -13.02
N GLN A 256 -18.83 15.93 -12.86
CA GLN A 256 -19.40 15.03 -13.86
C GLN A 256 -20.93 14.88 -13.70
N PRO A 257 -21.66 14.64 -14.80
CA PRO A 257 -23.09 14.32 -14.74
C PRO A 257 -23.36 12.91 -14.22
N GLY A 258 -24.58 12.64 -13.75
CA GLY A 258 -25.02 11.29 -13.38
C GLY A 258 -24.43 10.78 -12.06
N ASN A 259 -24.08 11.69 -11.16
CA ASN A 259 -23.68 11.38 -9.80
C ASN A 259 -24.88 11.10 -8.90
N PHE A 260 -24.75 10.11 -8.03
CA PHE A 260 -25.63 9.93 -6.88
C PHE A 260 -24.92 10.47 -5.65
N PHE A 261 -25.53 11.45 -4.98
CA PHE A 261 -25.00 12.06 -3.76
C PHE A 261 -25.87 11.70 -2.56
N SER A 262 -25.24 11.58 -1.39
CA SER A 262 -25.92 11.42 -0.12
C SER A 262 -25.17 12.20 0.96
N ASN A 263 -25.90 12.75 1.93
CA ASN A 263 -25.35 13.55 3.03
C ASN A 263 -24.58 14.82 2.59
N TYR A 264 -25.09 15.53 1.58
CA TYR A 264 -24.68 16.88 1.20
C TYR A 264 -25.84 17.87 1.38
N GLU A 265 -25.52 19.13 1.63
CA GLU A 265 -26.53 20.20 1.62
C GLU A 265 -27.04 20.45 0.20
N PRO A 266 -28.37 20.62 0.01
CA PRO A 266 -28.95 21.02 -1.28
C PRO A 266 -28.81 22.53 -1.46
N LEU A 267 -27.69 22.97 -2.05
CA LEU A 267 -27.39 24.38 -2.26
C LEU A 267 -28.18 24.95 -3.45
N THR A 268 -28.50 26.25 -3.39
CA THR A 268 -29.34 26.98 -4.36
C THR A 268 -28.51 27.93 -5.26
N PRO A 269 -29.06 28.49 -6.36
CA PRO A 269 -28.36 29.50 -7.15
C PRO A 269 -27.90 30.72 -6.33
N ALA A 270 -28.63 31.10 -5.28
CA ALA A 270 -28.22 32.15 -4.35
C ALA A 270 -26.96 31.76 -3.55
N ASP A 271 -26.90 30.52 -3.05
CA ASP A 271 -25.70 30.01 -2.37
C ASP A 271 -24.49 29.98 -3.31
N ALA A 272 -24.69 29.62 -4.58
CA ALA A 272 -23.62 29.65 -5.58
C ALA A 272 -23.08 31.07 -5.81
N ARG A 273 -23.96 32.08 -5.89
CA ARG A 273 -23.53 33.49 -6.00
C ARG A 273 -22.76 33.93 -4.75
N ASN A 274 -23.22 33.57 -3.55
CA ASN A 274 -22.50 33.85 -2.30
C ASN A 274 -21.11 33.20 -2.27
N LEU A 275 -20.99 31.96 -2.76
CA LEU A 275 -19.70 31.27 -2.86
C LEU A 275 -18.74 31.96 -3.84
N MET A 276 -19.25 32.54 -4.93
CA MET A 276 -18.45 33.31 -5.89
C MET A 276 -18.04 34.68 -5.34
N GLU A 277 -18.90 35.34 -4.56
CA GLU A 277 -18.59 36.62 -3.90
C GLU A 277 -17.44 36.47 -2.89
N ASP A 278 -17.32 35.31 -2.22
CA ASP A 278 -16.13 34.89 -1.47
C ASP A 278 -14.97 34.54 -2.43
N SER A 279 -14.42 35.53 -3.12
CA SER A 279 -13.35 35.35 -4.12
C SER A 279 -12.16 34.53 -3.60
N ILE A 280 -11.75 34.75 -2.34
CA ILE A 280 -10.61 34.05 -1.72
C ILE A 280 -10.93 32.58 -1.50
N GLY A 281 -12.14 32.27 -1.06
CA GLY A 281 -12.55 30.89 -0.87
C GLY A 281 -12.94 30.19 -2.17
N PHE A 282 -13.46 30.91 -3.17
CA PHE A 282 -13.83 30.37 -4.48
C PHE A 282 -12.59 29.88 -5.24
N ILE A 283 -11.53 30.69 -5.29
CA ILE A 283 -10.30 30.35 -6.02
C ILE A 283 -9.55 29.14 -5.41
N ARG A 284 -9.89 28.74 -4.18
CA ARG A 284 -9.34 27.53 -3.55
C ARG A 284 -9.93 26.25 -4.13
N TYR A 285 -11.15 26.26 -4.65
CA TYR A 285 -11.68 25.10 -5.36
C TYR A 285 -10.86 24.81 -6.61
N THR A 286 -10.81 23.56 -7.03
CA THR A 286 -10.32 23.19 -8.36
C THR A 286 -11.25 23.71 -9.46
N GLU A 287 -10.70 23.90 -10.65
CA GLU A 287 -11.44 24.37 -11.83
C GLU A 287 -12.72 23.56 -12.14
N PRO A 288 -12.77 22.21 -12.02
CA PRO A 288 -14.02 21.48 -12.18
C PRO A 288 -15.14 21.91 -11.21
N MET A 289 -14.81 22.11 -9.93
CA MET A 289 -15.80 22.52 -8.93
C MET A 289 -16.20 24.00 -9.09
N GLN A 290 -15.25 24.86 -9.46
CA GLN A 290 -15.55 26.25 -9.82
C GLN A 290 -16.60 26.33 -10.93
N ARG A 291 -16.45 25.52 -11.99
CA ARG A 291 -17.43 25.43 -13.09
C ARG A 291 -18.82 24.94 -12.64
N VAL A 292 -18.88 24.01 -11.68
CA VAL A 292 -20.17 23.58 -11.09
C VAL A 292 -20.86 24.76 -10.41
N ILE A 293 -20.11 25.52 -9.60
CA ILE A 293 -20.64 26.68 -8.87
C ILE A 293 -21.05 27.80 -9.83
N GLU A 294 -20.25 28.13 -10.84
CA GLU A 294 -20.57 29.15 -11.85
C GLU A 294 -21.84 28.80 -12.63
N LYS A 295 -21.99 27.52 -13.01
CA LYS A 295 -23.19 27.02 -13.68
C LYS A 295 -24.41 27.09 -12.76
N ALA A 296 -24.25 26.79 -11.47
CA ALA A 296 -25.34 26.89 -10.50
C ALA A 296 -25.75 28.35 -10.24
N ALA A 297 -24.81 29.30 -10.21
CA ALA A 297 -25.08 30.72 -9.99
C ALA A 297 -25.94 31.35 -11.10
N SER A 298 -25.82 30.83 -12.33
CA SER A 298 -26.58 31.23 -13.52
C SER A 298 -27.81 30.35 -13.79
N ALA A 299 -28.08 29.35 -12.95
CA ALA A 299 -29.23 28.47 -13.12
C ALA A 299 -30.55 29.13 -12.62
N PRO A 300 -31.71 28.68 -13.12
CA PRO A 300 -33.01 29.14 -12.62
C PRO A 300 -33.19 28.85 -11.13
N GLU A 301 -33.86 29.76 -10.42
CA GLU A 301 -34.26 29.54 -9.02
C GLU A 301 -35.09 28.25 -8.89
N GLY A 302 -34.91 27.53 -7.77
CA GLY A 302 -35.46 26.19 -7.56
C GLY A 302 -34.59 25.04 -8.10
N THR A 303 -33.48 25.35 -8.79
CA THR A 303 -32.42 24.37 -9.07
C THR A 303 -31.59 24.10 -7.83
N PHE A 304 -31.02 22.89 -7.71
CA PHE A 304 -30.09 22.54 -6.64
C PHE A 304 -28.76 22.05 -7.17
N PHE A 305 -27.70 22.29 -6.40
CA PHE A 305 -26.38 21.71 -6.62
C PHE A 305 -25.76 21.28 -5.29
N VAL A 306 -24.66 20.55 -5.36
CA VAL A 306 -23.86 20.16 -4.19
C VAL A 306 -22.42 20.66 -4.37
N ALA A 307 -21.78 21.03 -3.28
CA ALA A 307 -20.37 21.38 -3.25
C ALA A 307 -19.64 20.47 -2.26
N THR A 308 -18.39 20.11 -2.57
CA THR A 308 -17.57 19.21 -1.73
C THR A 308 -17.38 19.71 -0.30
N SER A 309 -17.31 21.04 -0.12
CA SER A 309 -17.15 21.69 1.18
C SER A 309 -18.44 21.83 2.00
N HIS A 310 -19.60 21.41 1.47
CA HIS A 310 -20.89 21.52 2.15
C HIS A 310 -21.55 20.14 2.39
N PRO A 311 -20.95 19.26 3.22
CA PRO A 311 -21.67 18.11 3.75
C PRO A 311 -22.95 18.56 4.47
N ARG A 312 -23.96 17.67 4.48
CA ARG A 312 -25.22 17.88 5.19
C ARG A 312 -24.96 18.25 6.64
N LEU A 313 -25.65 19.26 7.15
CA LEU A 313 -25.67 19.64 8.54
C LEU A 313 -26.55 18.66 9.33
N VAL A 314 -25.96 18.01 10.33
CA VAL A 314 -26.64 17.19 11.33
C VAL A 314 -26.41 17.89 12.66
N GLU A 315 -27.49 18.31 13.33
CA GLU A 315 -27.40 19.12 14.55
C GLU A 315 -26.52 20.36 14.37
N LYS A 316 -26.66 21.04 13.23
CA LYS A 316 -25.90 22.25 12.83
C LYS A 316 -24.39 22.03 12.62
N LYS A 317 -23.91 20.78 12.60
CA LYS A 317 -22.52 20.44 12.29
C LYS A 317 -22.44 19.67 10.98
N PRO A 318 -21.44 19.93 10.13
CA PRO A 318 -21.24 19.13 8.92
C PRO A 318 -21.10 17.64 9.27
N SER A 319 -21.85 16.80 8.55
CA SER A 319 -21.78 15.36 8.69
C SER A 319 -20.36 14.86 8.44
N LYS A 320 -19.88 13.95 9.29
CA LYS A 320 -18.61 13.22 9.10
C LYS A 320 -18.75 12.02 8.15
N ASN A 321 -19.88 11.90 7.45
CA ASN A 321 -20.16 10.82 6.51
C ASN A 321 -20.76 11.33 5.19
N PRO A 322 -20.11 12.31 4.50
CA PRO A 322 -20.51 12.68 3.14
C PRO A 322 -20.32 11.49 2.19
N ARG A 323 -21.20 11.31 1.22
CA ARG A 323 -21.14 10.15 0.31
C ARG A 323 -21.49 10.48 -1.13
N TYR A 324 -20.85 9.78 -2.05
CA TYR A 324 -21.24 9.77 -3.46
C TYR A 324 -20.87 8.42 -4.11
N LEU A 325 -21.54 8.08 -5.22
CA LEU A 325 -21.21 6.91 -6.03
C LEU A 325 -20.25 7.26 -7.18
N GLN A 326 -18.96 7.18 -6.88
CA GLN A 326 -17.88 7.30 -7.86
C GLN A 326 -17.99 6.24 -8.94
N LEU A 327 -17.87 6.60 -10.22
CA LEU A 327 -17.71 5.62 -11.28
C LEU A 327 -16.35 4.93 -11.13
N ARG A 328 -16.31 3.58 -11.18
CA ARG A 328 -15.05 2.84 -11.01
C ARG A 328 -13.97 3.38 -11.96
N PRO A 329 -12.76 3.74 -11.47
CA PRO A 329 -11.78 4.49 -12.26
C PRO A 329 -11.33 3.83 -13.57
N ASP A 330 -11.33 2.50 -13.65
CA ASP A 330 -10.99 1.78 -14.89
C ASP A 330 -12.10 1.89 -15.95
N LEU A 331 -13.35 2.13 -15.54
CA LEU A 331 -14.47 2.43 -16.43
C LEU A 331 -14.50 3.92 -16.81
N ALA A 332 -14.14 4.80 -15.88
CA ALA A 332 -14.04 6.24 -16.13
C ALA A 332 -12.87 6.58 -17.08
N ASN A 333 -11.76 5.82 -17.01
CA ASN A 333 -10.60 5.95 -17.88
C ASN A 333 -10.25 4.62 -18.56
N PRO A 334 -11.05 4.18 -19.55
CA PRO A 334 -10.88 2.89 -20.20
C PRO A 334 -9.57 2.79 -21.00
N ARG A 335 -9.02 3.94 -21.43
CA ARG A 335 -7.75 4.01 -22.15
C ARG A 335 -6.58 3.50 -21.31
N SER A 336 -6.52 3.86 -20.03
CA SER A 336 -5.44 3.39 -19.13
C SER A 336 -5.46 1.87 -18.97
N LYS A 337 -6.66 1.29 -18.79
CA LYS A 337 -6.84 -0.17 -18.73
C LYS A 337 -6.41 -0.84 -20.03
N HIS A 338 -6.83 -0.28 -21.17
CA HIS A 338 -6.46 -0.80 -22.49
C HIS A 338 -4.94 -0.81 -22.70
N ILE A 339 -4.25 0.29 -22.38
CA ILE A 339 -2.79 0.40 -22.50
C ILE A 339 -2.10 -0.63 -21.60
N ALA A 340 -2.55 -0.80 -20.35
CA ALA A 340 -2.00 -1.79 -19.44
C ALA A 340 -2.17 -3.23 -19.98
N GLN A 341 -3.38 -3.57 -20.45
CA GLN A 341 -3.66 -4.89 -21.03
C GLN A 341 -2.86 -5.15 -22.31
N ALA A 342 -2.72 -4.15 -23.19
CA ALA A 342 -1.91 -4.26 -24.39
C ALA A 342 -0.43 -4.48 -24.06
N GLY A 343 0.10 -3.73 -23.08
CA GLY A 343 1.46 -3.91 -22.57
C GLY A 343 1.70 -5.31 -22.02
N LEU A 344 0.81 -5.79 -21.14
CA LEU A 344 0.87 -7.15 -20.58
C LEU A 344 0.83 -8.22 -21.68
N ARG A 345 -0.08 -8.07 -22.65
CA ARG A 345 -0.21 -8.99 -23.79
C ARG A 345 1.09 -9.09 -24.58
N LEU A 346 1.69 -7.95 -24.93
CA LEU A 346 2.98 -7.90 -25.65
C LEU A 346 4.11 -8.51 -24.81
N HIS A 347 4.19 -8.15 -23.53
CA HIS A 347 5.23 -8.63 -22.62
C HIS A 347 5.18 -10.16 -22.44
N ARG A 348 3.98 -10.70 -22.26
CA ARG A 348 3.73 -12.14 -22.07
C ARG A 348 3.63 -12.91 -23.40
N ARG A 349 3.80 -12.23 -24.54
CA ARG A 349 3.71 -12.80 -25.90
C ARG A 349 2.38 -13.52 -26.16
N LEU A 350 1.29 -12.95 -25.67
CA LEU A 350 -0.06 -13.49 -25.83
C LEU A 350 -0.65 -13.05 -27.18
N THR A 351 -1.38 -13.96 -27.82
CA THR A 351 -2.13 -13.69 -29.06
C THR A 351 -3.43 -12.93 -28.77
N GLN A 352 -4.11 -12.43 -29.82
CA GLN A 352 -5.28 -11.57 -29.64
C GLN A 352 -6.47 -12.27 -28.93
N GLY A 353 -6.64 -13.58 -29.14
CA GLY A 353 -7.71 -14.37 -28.54
C GLY A 353 -7.42 -14.91 -27.13
N GLN A 354 -6.17 -14.83 -26.67
CA GLN A 354 -5.79 -15.33 -25.35
C GLN A 354 -6.15 -14.34 -24.24
N PRO A 355 -6.73 -14.79 -23.10
CA PRO A 355 -7.08 -13.91 -22.01
C PRO A 355 -5.83 -13.33 -21.33
N VAL A 356 -5.90 -12.08 -20.87
CA VAL A 356 -4.83 -11.47 -20.04
C VAL A 356 -5.24 -11.61 -18.58
N VAL A 357 -4.79 -12.69 -17.93
CA VAL A 357 -5.14 -12.99 -16.53
C VAL A 357 -4.10 -12.38 -15.58
N THR A 358 -4.53 -11.56 -14.64
CA THR A 358 -3.63 -10.95 -13.64
C THR A 358 -3.94 -11.52 -12.25
N PRO A 359 -3.15 -12.49 -11.75
CA PRO A 359 -3.38 -13.07 -10.43
C PRO A 359 -2.95 -12.11 -9.33
N VAL A 360 -3.46 -12.30 -8.11
CA VAL A 360 -2.90 -11.68 -6.91
C VAL A 360 -1.44 -12.13 -6.75
N THR A 361 -0.56 -11.18 -6.46
CA THR A 361 0.89 -11.41 -6.32
C THR A 361 1.43 -11.06 -4.94
N ALA A 362 0.72 -10.21 -4.19
CA ALA A 362 1.09 -9.82 -2.84
C ALA A 362 -0.16 -9.57 -2.01
N VAL A 363 -0.15 -10.01 -0.74
CA VAL A 363 -1.24 -9.78 0.23
C VAL A 363 -0.72 -8.82 1.29
N LEU A 364 -1.23 -7.58 1.26
CA LEU A 364 -0.74 -6.42 2.00
C LEU A 364 -1.84 -5.81 2.89
N PRO A 365 -2.44 -6.58 3.82
CA PRO A 365 -3.47 -6.07 4.72
C PRO A 365 -2.99 -4.83 5.49
N GLY A 366 -3.92 -3.92 5.76
CA GLY A 366 -3.66 -2.71 6.53
C GLY A 366 -4.16 -2.85 7.95
N ARG A 367 -3.47 -2.19 8.88
CA ARG A 367 -3.87 -2.12 10.28
C ARG A 367 -3.96 -0.67 10.74
N ARG A 368 -5.09 -0.32 11.36
CA ARG A 368 -5.23 0.96 12.04
C ARG A 368 -4.66 0.83 13.45
N ASN A 369 -3.52 1.47 13.69
CA ASN A 369 -2.94 1.59 15.02
C ASN A 369 -3.39 2.90 15.68
N ASN A 370 -3.48 2.88 17.01
CA ASN A 370 -3.71 4.06 17.82
C ASN A 370 -2.83 4.01 19.07
N GLY A 371 -2.31 5.17 19.47
CA GLY A 371 -1.81 5.38 20.82
C GLY A 371 -2.94 5.28 21.85
N PRO A 372 -2.62 5.32 23.15
CA PRO A 372 -3.62 5.39 24.21
C PRO A 372 -4.38 6.73 24.15
N ASP A 373 -5.66 6.70 24.51
CA ASP A 373 -6.50 7.87 24.74
C ASP A 373 -7.30 7.61 26.02
N SER A 374 -6.80 8.15 27.14
CA SER A 374 -7.37 7.94 28.48
C SER A 374 -8.77 8.51 28.61
N ASP A 375 -9.03 9.66 27.98
CA ASP A 375 -10.30 10.39 28.08
C ASP A 375 -11.41 9.63 27.35
N ALA A 376 -11.07 8.94 26.26
CA ALA A 376 -11.96 8.05 25.52
C ALA A 376 -11.97 6.59 26.04
N GLY A 377 -11.17 6.26 27.07
CA GLY A 377 -11.02 4.89 27.57
C GLY A 377 -10.41 3.92 26.55
N ILE A 378 -9.61 4.42 25.60
CA ILE A 378 -9.01 3.63 24.52
C ILE A 378 -7.59 3.24 24.91
N ARG A 379 -7.35 1.95 25.06
CA ARG A 379 -6.02 1.37 25.27
C ARG A 379 -5.18 1.41 24.00
N SER A 380 -3.86 1.40 24.15
CA SER A 380 -2.93 1.36 23.03
C SER A 380 -3.13 0.11 22.17
N LEU A 381 -3.00 0.27 20.84
CA LEU A 381 -2.85 -0.82 19.87
C LEU A 381 -1.63 -0.60 18.95
N ALA A 382 -0.78 0.37 19.28
CA ALA A 382 0.35 0.78 18.47
C ALA A 382 1.61 -0.04 18.79
N VAL A 383 1.52 -1.36 18.64
CA VAL A 383 2.64 -2.31 18.86
C VAL A 383 3.37 -2.69 17.56
N TYR A 384 2.94 -2.14 16.42
CA TYR A 384 3.47 -2.46 15.11
C TYR A 384 4.48 -1.41 14.64
N GLY A 385 5.57 -1.89 14.03
CA GLY A 385 6.45 -1.10 13.17
C GLY A 385 5.77 -0.72 11.85
N PRO A 386 6.49 -0.16 10.86
CA PRO A 386 5.87 0.26 9.61
C PRO A 386 5.27 -0.90 8.80
N ILE A 387 5.98 -2.02 8.76
CA ILE A 387 5.58 -3.23 8.03
C ILE A 387 6.00 -4.47 8.83
N HIS A 388 5.06 -5.40 9.01
CA HIS A 388 5.29 -6.70 9.63
C HIS A 388 4.99 -7.83 8.65
N TYR A 389 5.86 -8.82 8.59
CA TYR A 389 5.59 -10.09 7.93
C TYR A 389 5.02 -11.08 8.94
N MET A 390 3.89 -11.71 8.61
CA MET A 390 3.28 -12.75 9.44
C MET A 390 3.17 -14.06 8.68
N GLU A 391 3.67 -15.11 9.32
CA GLU A 391 3.37 -16.48 8.92
C GLU A 391 1.88 -16.78 9.18
N LEU A 392 1.37 -17.86 8.57
CA LEU A 392 -0.08 -18.12 8.55
C LEU A 392 -0.74 -18.19 9.93
N PRO A 393 -0.16 -18.80 10.99
CA PRO A 393 -0.81 -18.80 12.30
C PRO A 393 -1.03 -17.39 12.85
N GLU A 394 0.01 -16.56 12.89
CA GLU A 394 -0.09 -15.17 13.37
C GLU A 394 -1.00 -14.32 12.49
N LEU A 395 -0.88 -14.47 11.16
CA LEU A 395 -1.73 -13.77 10.21
C LEU A 395 -3.20 -14.11 10.43
N PHE A 396 -3.52 -15.38 10.71
CA PHE A 396 -4.89 -15.78 11.00
C PHE A 396 -5.36 -15.34 12.37
N MET A 397 -4.50 -15.13 13.37
CA MET A 397 -4.91 -14.42 14.59
C MET A 397 -5.37 -12.99 14.27
N GLU A 398 -4.63 -12.28 13.42
CA GLU A 398 -5.00 -10.92 12.99
C GLU A 398 -6.30 -10.93 12.19
N PHE A 399 -6.46 -11.86 11.24
CA PHE A 399 -7.66 -11.98 10.42
C PHE A 399 -8.91 -12.41 11.20
N ILE A 400 -8.78 -13.32 12.16
CA ILE A 400 -9.88 -13.73 13.04
C ILE A 400 -10.35 -12.54 13.87
N CYS A 401 -9.42 -11.74 14.39
CA CYS A 401 -9.74 -10.67 15.33
C CYS A 401 -10.13 -9.36 14.66
N SER A 402 -9.50 -8.98 13.55
CA SER A 402 -9.68 -7.69 12.86
C SER A 402 -9.81 -6.53 13.85
N MET A 403 -8.74 -6.31 14.63
CA MET A 403 -8.77 -5.44 15.82
C MET A 403 -8.78 -3.96 15.46
N THR A 404 -9.49 -3.17 16.26
CA THR A 404 -9.54 -1.71 16.12
C THR A 404 -9.69 -1.03 17.47
N GLY A 405 -9.07 0.15 17.64
CA GLY A 405 -9.23 0.97 18.85
C GLY A 405 -10.58 1.70 18.92
N LYS A 406 -11.39 1.66 17.85
CA LYS A 406 -12.77 2.18 17.89
C LYS A 406 -13.68 1.18 18.61
N SER A 407 -14.61 1.70 19.43
CA SER A 407 -15.61 0.92 20.16
C SER A 407 -14.97 -0.20 21.00
N PRO A 408 -14.14 0.14 22.00
CA PRO A 408 -13.47 -0.86 22.84
C PRO A 408 -14.49 -1.73 23.58
N SER A 409 -14.10 -2.99 23.85
CA SER A 409 -14.85 -3.93 24.68
C SER A 409 -14.46 -3.80 26.15
N THR A 410 -15.22 -4.44 27.06
CA THR A 410 -14.92 -4.43 28.50
C THR A 410 -13.55 -5.03 28.85
N THR A 411 -13.02 -5.93 28.02
CA THR A 411 -11.77 -6.69 28.31
C THR A 411 -10.66 -6.47 27.28
N GLY A 412 -10.82 -5.55 26.33
CA GLY A 412 -9.82 -5.29 25.28
C GLY A 412 -10.35 -4.43 24.13
N ALA A 413 -9.61 -4.38 23.02
CA ALA A 413 -9.95 -3.62 21.83
C ALA A 413 -11.28 -4.05 21.17
N GLY A 414 -11.81 -3.18 20.30
CA GLY A 414 -12.90 -3.52 19.40
C GLY A 414 -12.46 -4.52 18.33
N SER A 415 -13.43 -5.23 17.75
CA SER A 415 -13.23 -6.21 16.67
C SER A 415 -14.28 -5.99 15.59
N GLU A 416 -13.85 -5.94 14.33
CA GLU A 416 -14.76 -5.93 13.16
C GLU A 416 -15.21 -7.34 12.73
N GLY A 417 -14.90 -8.36 13.56
CA GLY A 417 -15.15 -9.77 13.27
C GLY A 417 -14.20 -10.35 12.23
N ALA A 418 -14.33 -11.66 11.96
CA ALA A 418 -13.45 -12.36 11.04
C ALA A 418 -13.38 -11.68 9.67
N LEU A 419 -12.17 -11.45 9.16
CA LEU A 419 -11.89 -10.86 7.85
C LEU A 419 -12.52 -9.48 7.63
N THR A 420 -12.82 -8.73 8.70
CA THR A 420 -13.62 -7.47 8.67
C THR A 420 -15.05 -7.64 8.15
N LYS A 421 -15.57 -8.88 8.17
CA LYS A 421 -16.89 -9.23 7.63
C LYS A 421 -17.96 -9.45 8.70
N GLY A 422 -17.71 -9.12 9.97
CA GLY A 422 -18.69 -9.30 11.05
C GLY A 422 -20.09 -8.74 10.71
N PRO A 423 -20.20 -7.49 10.23
CA PRO A 423 -21.50 -6.91 9.84
C PRO A 423 -22.11 -7.45 8.54
N PHE A 424 -21.36 -8.26 7.78
CA PHE A 424 -21.69 -8.65 6.41
C PHE A 424 -21.74 -10.16 6.19
N ASN A 425 -21.65 -10.95 7.27
CA ASN A 425 -21.68 -12.40 7.20
C ASN A 425 -22.86 -12.93 8.02
N ALA A 426 -23.86 -13.48 7.33
CA ALA A 426 -25.04 -14.09 7.93
C ALA A 426 -24.83 -15.57 8.32
N LEU A 427 -23.63 -16.11 8.10
CA LEU A 427 -23.26 -17.50 8.41
C LEU A 427 -22.17 -17.55 9.50
N HIS A 428 -21.87 -18.73 10.01
CA HIS A 428 -20.75 -18.90 10.94
C HIS A 428 -19.43 -18.41 10.28
N PRO A 429 -18.73 -17.43 10.88
CA PRO A 429 -17.53 -16.84 10.29
C PRO A 429 -16.40 -17.83 10.01
N ILE A 430 -16.40 -18.96 10.72
CA ILE A 430 -15.41 -20.03 10.53
C ILE A 430 -15.44 -20.65 9.13
N ILE A 431 -16.58 -20.60 8.43
CA ILE A 431 -16.70 -21.10 7.05
C ILE A 431 -15.81 -20.27 6.10
N ASP A 432 -15.85 -18.94 6.26
CA ASP A 432 -15.01 -18.01 5.51
C ASP A 432 -13.53 -18.16 5.89
N LEU A 433 -13.23 -18.31 7.18
CA LEU A 433 -11.86 -18.52 7.66
C LEU A 433 -11.24 -19.81 7.10
N ASN A 434 -12.00 -20.91 7.08
CA ASN A 434 -11.56 -22.17 6.47
C ASN A 434 -11.20 -21.97 4.99
N ALA A 435 -12.04 -21.25 4.24
CA ALA A 435 -11.79 -20.97 2.82
C ALA A 435 -10.58 -20.04 2.63
N ALA A 436 -10.47 -18.99 3.44
CA ALA A 436 -9.35 -18.05 3.41
C ALA A 436 -8.02 -18.75 3.74
N LEU A 437 -8.00 -19.67 4.72
CA LEU A 437 -6.78 -20.38 5.10
C LEU A 437 -6.31 -21.28 3.95
N VAL A 438 -7.22 -22.11 3.43
CA VAL A 438 -6.92 -22.96 2.26
C VAL A 438 -6.44 -22.11 1.08
N SER A 439 -7.07 -20.96 0.83
CA SER A 439 -6.61 -20.04 -0.21
C SER A 439 -5.17 -19.59 -0.01
N ASN A 440 -4.79 -19.15 1.19
CA ASN A 440 -3.43 -18.68 1.45
C ASN A 440 -2.41 -19.82 1.31
N ILE A 441 -2.71 -21.00 1.87
CA ILE A 441 -1.84 -22.18 1.80
C ILE A 441 -1.59 -22.61 0.34
N LEU A 442 -2.66 -22.80 -0.44
CA LEU A 442 -2.53 -23.33 -1.82
C LEU A 442 -1.88 -22.34 -2.79
N THR A 443 -1.98 -21.05 -2.50
CA THR A 443 -1.39 -20.00 -3.34
C THR A 443 -0.01 -19.56 -2.86
N GLY A 444 0.48 -20.11 -1.75
CA GLY A 444 1.75 -19.70 -1.13
C GLY A 444 1.72 -18.26 -0.60
N HIS A 445 0.55 -17.64 -0.50
CA HIS A 445 0.44 -16.28 0.01
C HIS A 445 0.62 -16.26 1.52
N THR A 446 1.41 -15.28 1.95
CA THR A 446 1.57 -14.85 3.33
C THR A 446 1.22 -13.36 3.42
N GLY A 447 1.18 -12.80 4.63
CA GLY A 447 0.72 -11.43 4.84
C GLY A 447 1.84 -10.49 5.25
N PHE A 448 1.92 -9.33 4.59
CA PHE A 448 2.66 -8.18 5.12
C PHE A 448 1.67 -7.14 5.65
N ILE A 449 1.53 -7.07 6.97
CA ILE A 449 0.69 -6.06 7.65
C ILE A 449 1.35 -4.69 7.51
N THR A 450 0.59 -3.71 7.03
CA THR A 450 1.03 -2.33 6.83
C THR A 450 0.36 -1.39 7.83
N SER A 451 1.15 -0.57 8.52
CA SER A 451 0.63 0.33 9.56
C SER A 451 -0.03 1.58 8.97
N ALA A 452 -1.15 1.98 9.56
CA ALA A 452 -1.86 3.24 9.33
C ALA A 452 -2.22 3.89 10.67
N GLY A 453 -2.44 5.20 10.65
CA GLY A 453 -2.66 6.02 11.84
C GLY A 453 -1.34 6.38 12.53
N CYS A 454 -0.72 5.41 13.19
CA CYS A 454 0.57 5.58 13.87
C CYS A 454 1.47 4.33 13.78
N VAL A 455 2.75 4.52 14.09
CA VAL A 455 3.76 3.48 14.27
C VAL A 455 4.36 3.67 15.66
N GLY A 456 4.10 2.72 16.56
CA GLY A 456 4.31 2.97 17.98
C GLY A 456 3.36 4.03 18.56
N PRO A 457 3.37 4.22 19.89
CA PRO A 457 2.43 5.08 20.58
C PRO A 457 2.52 6.57 20.20
N SER A 458 3.66 7.06 19.68
CA SER A 458 3.88 8.49 19.45
C SER A 458 4.14 8.90 17.99
N ALA A 459 4.56 7.99 17.11
CA ALA A 459 4.86 8.37 15.72
C ALA A 459 3.60 8.36 14.84
N ARG A 460 3.01 9.54 14.63
CA ARG A 460 1.87 9.74 13.73
C ARG A 460 2.29 9.53 12.27
N MET A 461 1.51 8.75 11.52
CA MET A 461 1.77 8.37 10.12
C MET A 461 0.59 8.63 9.18
N ASP A 462 -0.62 8.85 9.69
CA ASP A 462 -1.86 8.92 8.90
C ASP A 462 -1.92 7.74 7.90
N HIS A 463 -1.97 8.00 6.59
CA HIS A 463 -1.94 6.98 5.53
C HIS A 463 -0.64 6.98 4.71
N ASP A 464 0.42 7.66 5.16
CA ASP A 464 1.66 7.83 4.39
C ASP A 464 2.30 6.48 4.00
N ILE A 465 2.33 5.52 4.94
CA ILE A 465 2.83 4.16 4.69
C ILE A 465 1.89 3.40 3.74
N SER A 466 0.58 3.57 3.88
CA SER A 466 -0.42 2.88 3.06
C SER A 466 -0.30 3.24 1.58
N LEU A 467 -0.05 4.52 1.28
CA LEU A 467 0.16 5.01 -0.10
C LEU A 467 1.50 4.54 -0.68
N LEU A 468 2.53 4.45 0.17
CA LEU A 468 3.91 4.19 -0.22
C LEU A 468 4.21 2.71 -0.49
N VAL A 469 3.59 1.78 0.25
CA VAL A 469 3.89 0.35 0.16
C VAL A 469 3.77 -0.21 -1.27
N PRO A 470 2.72 0.08 -2.06
CA PRO A 470 2.63 -0.39 -3.45
C PRO A 470 3.79 0.07 -4.33
N GLU A 471 4.32 1.27 -4.08
CA GLU A 471 5.47 1.81 -4.80
C GLU A 471 6.75 1.03 -4.48
N VAL A 472 6.92 0.58 -3.24
CA VAL A 472 8.05 -0.27 -2.86
C VAL A 472 7.89 -1.67 -3.46
N TRP A 473 6.71 -2.29 -3.30
CA TRP A 473 6.44 -3.66 -3.73
C TRP A 473 6.53 -3.88 -5.23
N CYS A 474 6.02 -2.93 -6.02
CA CYS A 474 6.06 -3.03 -7.48
C CYS A 474 7.47 -2.87 -8.05
N ARG A 475 8.42 -2.38 -7.25
CA ARG A 475 9.83 -2.20 -7.60
C ARG A 475 10.72 -3.30 -7.03
N MET A 476 10.15 -4.30 -6.34
CA MET A 476 10.85 -5.52 -5.91
C MET A 476 10.69 -6.61 -6.98
N SER A 477 11.72 -7.42 -7.20
CA SER A 477 11.58 -8.65 -7.98
C SER A 477 10.77 -9.71 -7.22
N ALA A 478 10.34 -10.77 -7.90
CA ALA A 478 9.64 -11.88 -7.25
C ALA A 478 10.44 -12.46 -6.08
N ILE A 479 11.73 -12.78 -6.30
CA ILE A 479 12.62 -13.32 -5.27
C ILE A 479 12.78 -12.35 -4.09
N GLU A 480 12.89 -11.05 -4.35
CA GLU A 480 13.05 -10.05 -3.29
C GLU A 480 11.81 -9.90 -2.40
N ARG A 481 10.63 -10.31 -2.86
CA ARG A 481 9.40 -10.33 -2.07
C ARG A 481 9.21 -11.60 -1.24
N GLU A 482 9.99 -12.65 -1.51
CA GLU A 482 9.87 -13.92 -0.80
C GLU A 482 10.31 -13.74 0.66
N PRO A 483 9.49 -14.12 1.65
CA PRO A 483 9.86 -13.99 3.06
C PRO A 483 11.16 -14.72 3.42
N LYS A 484 11.40 -15.89 2.82
CA LYS A 484 12.65 -16.64 3.00
C LYS A 484 13.87 -15.82 2.59
N TYR A 485 13.82 -15.19 1.41
CA TYR A 485 14.90 -14.32 0.93
C TYR A 485 15.10 -13.14 1.89
N LEU A 486 14.00 -12.52 2.33
CA LEU A 486 14.05 -11.37 3.23
C LEU A 486 14.66 -11.72 4.60
N ILE A 487 14.33 -12.89 5.17
CA ILE A 487 14.88 -13.37 6.43
C ILE A 487 16.37 -13.73 6.28
N GLU A 488 16.74 -14.56 5.30
CA GLU A 488 18.12 -15.02 5.07
C GLU A 488 19.09 -13.85 4.82
N ASN A 489 18.60 -12.75 4.26
CA ASN A 489 19.39 -11.56 3.99
C ASN A 489 19.27 -10.46 5.07
N GLY A 490 18.63 -10.74 6.22
CA GLY A 490 18.53 -9.80 7.34
C GLY A 490 17.67 -8.55 7.05
N PHE A 491 16.77 -8.64 6.09
CA PHE A 491 15.76 -7.60 5.81
C PHE A 491 14.55 -7.71 6.74
N LEU A 492 14.33 -8.89 7.34
CA LEU A 492 13.35 -9.12 8.40
C LEU A 492 14.03 -9.58 9.68
N ALA A 493 13.53 -9.12 10.83
CA ALA A 493 13.93 -9.57 12.16
C ALA A 493 12.73 -10.14 12.92
N PRO A 494 12.89 -11.24 13.66
CA PRO A 494 11.79 -11.85 14.39
C PRO A 494 11.39 -10.97 15.58
N CYS A 495 10.10 -10.95 15.91
CA CYS A 495 9.62 -10.37 17.17
C CYS A 495 9.70 -11.46 18.24
N GLU A 496 10.71 -11.44 19.09
CA GLU A 496 10.88 -12.49 20.11
C GLU A 496 10.13 -12.13 21.40
N ASP A 497 9.44 -13.13 21.99
CA ASP A 497 8.83 -12.98 23.32
C ASP A 497 9.87 -12.47 24.32
N MET A 498 9.46 -11.56 25.20
CA MET A 498 10.31 -10.98 26.22
C MET A 498 9.63 -10.98 27.59
N GLU A 499 10.41 -10.79 28.64
CA GLU A 499 9.90 -10.59 29.99
C GLU A 499 9.99 -9.11 30.36
N PHE A 500 8.90 -8.58 30.93
CA PHE A 500 8.82 -7.21 31.42
C PHE A 500 7.98 -7.19 32.70
N ASN A 501 8.52 -6.63 33.78
CA ASN A 501 7.87 -6.59 35.10
C ASN A 501 7.35 -7.96 35.58
N GLY A 502 8.12 -9.04 35.34
CA GLY A 502 7.75 -10.41 35.73
C GLY A 502 6.62 -11.03 34.90
N GLN A 503 6.18 -10.36 33.83
CA GLN A 503 5.18 -10.87 32.89
C GLN A 503 5.81 -11.19 31.55
N LYS A 504 5.39 -12.31 30.96
CA LYS A 504 5.79 -12.69 29.61
C LYS A 504 4.98 -11.89 28.59
N LEU A 505 5.66 -11.10 27.77
CA LEU A 505 5.06 -10.40 26.64
C LEU A 505 5.17 -11.26 25.37
N ALA A 506 4.02 -11.60 24.78
CA ALA A 506 3.92 -12.50 23.64
C ALA A 506 4.24 -11.83 22.29
N PHE A 507 5.40 -11.18 22.19
CA PHE A 507 5.84 -10.42 21.01
C PHE A 507 5.89 -11.27 19.74
N SER A 508 6.12 -12.58 19.86
CA SER A 508 6.11 -13.49 18.71
C SER A 508 4.80 -13.55 17.95
N ARG A 509 3.69 -13.13 18.56
CA ARG A 509 2.41 -12.98 17.85
C ARG A 509 2.43 -11.88 16.78
N LEU A 510 3.43 -10.99 16.79
CA LEU A 510 3.61 -9.96 15.76
C LEU A 510 4.44 -10.44 14.55
N GLY A 511 4.88 -11.70 14.54
CA GLY A 511 5.68 -12.29 13.47
C GLY A 511 7.06 -11.65 13.35
N TRP A 512 7.33 -11.05 12.19
CA TRP A 512 8.60 -10.44 11.83
C TRP A 512 8.41 -8.98 11.46
N ARG A 513 9.42 -8.15 11.65
CA ARG A 513 9.41 -6.72 11.28
C ARG A 513 10.52 -6.38 10.30
N ILE A 514 10.30 -5.36 9.49
CA ILE A 514 11.34 -4.84 8.60
C ILE A 514 12.51 -4.23 9.39
N THR A 515 13.72 -4.35 8.85
CA THR A 515 14.95 -3.81 9.46
C THR A 515 15.41 -2.53 8.75
N PRO A 516 16.36 -1.76 9.31
CA PRO A 516 16.99 -0.63 8.60
C PRO A 516 17.54 -1.04 7.23
N ARG A 517 18.02 -2.30 7.10
CA ARG A 517 18.52 -2.86 5.85
C ARG A 517 17.42 -2.99 4.79
N PHE A 518 16.20 -3.36 5.18
CA PHE A 518 15.04 -3.40 4.26
C PHE A 518 14.76 -2.01 3.71
N VAL A 519 14.73 -1.01 4.59
CA VAL A 519 14.48 0.38 4.21
C VAL A 519 15.56 0.86 3.24
N GLN A 520 16.84 0.68 3.58
CA GLN A 520 17.95 1.04 2.70
C GLN A 520 17.87 0.39 1.31
N ALA A 521 17.56 -0.90 1.24
CA ALA A 521 17.58 -1.65 -0.03
C ALA A 521 16.35 -1.42 -0.92
N PHE A 522 15.16 -1.32 -0.32
CA PHE A 522 13.90 -1.28 -1.08
C PHE A 522 13.26 0.11 -1.09
N PHE A 523 13.26 0.84 0.03
CA PHE A 523 12.83 2.24 0.03
C PHE A 523 13.85 3.13 -0.69
N GLY A 524 15.12 2.71 -0.80
CA GLY A 524 16.12 3.34 -1.68
C GLY A 524 15.79 3.29 -3.19
N ARG A 525 14.73 2.58 -3.58
CA ARG A 525 14.16 2.62 -4.95
C ARG A 525 13.16 3.77 -5.13
N VAL A 526 12.78 4.44 -4.03
CA VAL A 526 11.81 5.54 -3.99
C VAL A 526 12.48 6.83 -3.49
N PHE A 527 13.27 6.77 -2.42
CA PHE A 527 13.84 7.95 -1.74
C PHE A 527 15.34 8.13 -1.99
N ASN A 528 15.81 9.39 -1.94
CA ASN A 528 17.23 9.73 -1.96
C ASN A 528 17.93 9.37 -0.65
N HIS A 529 17.23 9.46 0.48
CA HIS A 529 17.78 9.26 1.83
C HIS A 529 17.00 8.16 2.58
N PRO A 530 17.04 6.89 2.12
CA PRO A 530 16.20 5.85 2.71
C PRO A 530 16.50 5.57 4.19
N HIS A 531 17.76 5.76 4.62
CA HIS A 531 18.22 5.47 5.98
C HIS A 531 17.62 6.36 7.07
N VAL A 532 16.95 7.48 6.72
CA VAL A 532 16.29 8.40 7.66
C VAL A 532 14.77 8.40 7.55
N VAL A 533 14.20 7.64 6.61
CA VAL A 533 12.74 7.61 6.38
C VAL A 533 12.01 7.15 7.65
N PHE A 534 12.51 6.09 8.28
CA PHE A 534 12.04 5.61 9.58
C PHE A 534 13.17 5.70 10.60
N GLU A 535 12.88 6.30 11.75
CA GLU A 535 13.78 6.29 12.90
C GLU A 535 13.82 4.88 13.52
N GLU A 536 14.88 4.60 14.28
CA GLU A 536 15.03 3.31 14.96
C GLU A 536 13.84 3.02 15.88
N SER A 537 13.32 4.03 16.57
CA SER A 537 12.12 3.93 17.42
C SER A 537 10.82 3.68 16.64
N MET A 538 10.78 3.94 15.33
CA MET A 538 9.65 3.58 14.47
C MET A 538 9.78 2.12 14.01
N LEU A 539 10.99 1.68 13.67
CA LEU A 539 11.27 0.28 13.32
C LEU A 539 11.15 -0.64 14.54
N ARG A 540 11.40 -0.10 15.74
CA ARG A 540 11.32 -0.77 17.03
C ARG A 540 10.43 0.02 17.99
N PRO A 541 9.09 -0.08 17.85
CA PRO A 541 8.15 0.73 18.63
C PRO A 541 8.29 0.58 20.14
N GLU A 542 8.83 -0.55 20.63
CA GLU A 542 9.13 -0.77 22.04
C GLU A 542 10.13 0.25 22.62
N LEU A 543 10.91 0.92 21.76
CA LEU A 543 11.85 1.98 22.18
C LEU A 543 11.16 3.32 22.42
N GLN A 544 9.91 3.52 21.98
CA GLN A 544 9.16 4.75 22.26
C GLN A 544 8.67 4.77 23.72
N SER A 545 8.14 3.64 24.20
CA SER A 545 7.82 3.36 25.60
C SER A 545 7.55 1.86 25.74
N MET A 546 8.32 1.19 26.60
CA MET A 546 8.15 -0.24 26.86
C MET A 546 6.85 -0.51 27.61
N GLU A 547 6.43 0.40 28.50
CA GLU A 547 5.20 0.30 29.27
C GLU A 547 3.97 0.31 28.37
N LEU A 548 3.86 1.30 27.47
CA LEU A 548 2.75 1.39 26.52
C LEU A 548 2.76 0.26 25.49
N PHE A 549 3.95 -0.22 25.12
CA PHE A 549 4.10 -1.38 24.26
C PHE A 549 3.58 -2.65 24.94
N ALA A 550 3.97 -2.89 26.20
CA ALA A 550 3.52 -4.02 27.01
C ALA A 550 2.00 -4.00 27.21
N GLU A 551 1.44 -2.83 27.53
CA GLU A 551 -0.01 -2.65 27.67
C GLU A 551 -0.74 -2.94 26.34
N GLY A 552 -0.20 -2.47 25.21
CA GLY A 552 -0.75 -2.74 23.89
C GLY A 552 -0.68 -4.22 23.50
N MET A 553 0.39 -4.93 23.89
CA MET A 553 0.52 -6.37 23.67
C MET A 553 -0.48 -7.17 24.51
N ASP A 554 -0.69 -6.79 25.77
CA ASP A 554 -1.76 -7.36 26.59
C ASP A 554 -3.14 -7.12 25.96
N ASN A 555 -3.39 -5.92 25.44
CA ASN A 555 -4.64 -5.59 24.74
C ASN A 555 -4.86 -6.47 23.49
N VAL A 556 -3.80 -6.75 22.73
CA VAL A 556 -3.84 -7.68 21.58
C VAL A 556 -4.17 -9.10 22.04
N VAL A 557 -3.45 -9.62 23.05
CA VAL A 557 -3.61 -11.01 23.52
C VAL A 557 -4.97 -11.24 24.18
N SER A 558 -5.43 -10.30 25.01
CA SER A 558 -6.77 -10.35 25.63
C SER A 558 -7.88 -10.32 24.59
N THR A 559 -7.74 -9.49 23.56
CA THR A 559 -8.69 -9.45 22.43
C THR A 559 -8.68 -10.77 21.65
N GLN A 560 -7.52 -11.34 21.37
CA GLN A 560 -7.40 -12.65 20.72
C GLN A 560 -8.09 -13.75 21.52
N ARG A 561 -7.91 -13.78 22.85
CA ARG A 561 -8.59 -14.74 23.73
C ARG A 561 -10.10 -14.55 23.67
N ARG A 562 -10.60 -13.32 23.82
CA ARG A 562 -12.04 -13.01 23.80
C ARG A 562 -12.68 -13.39 22.46
N VAL A 563 -12.04 -13.05 21.34
CA VAL A 563 -12.57 -13.39 20.02
C VAL A 563 -12.56 -14.90 19.79
N ALA A 564 -11.50 -15.60 20.21
CA ALA A 564 -11.45 -17.06 20.11
C ALA A 564 -12.56 -17.73 20.94
N GLU A 565 -12.82 -17.25 22.17
CA GLU A 565 -13.88 -17.74 23.05
C GLU A 565 -15.26 -17.74 22.37
N ALA A 566 -15.57 -16.70 21.57
CA ALA A 566 -16.84 -16.61 20.86
C ALA A 566 -17.11 -17.83 19.95
N TYR A 567 -16.07 -18.40 19.32
CA TYR A 567 -16.20 -19.61 18.49
C TYR A 567 -16.48 -20.88 19.29
N PHE A 568 -16.16 -20.88 20.59
CA PHE A 568 -16.52 -22.00 21.47
C PHE A 568 -17.94 -21.83 22.02
N GLN A 569 -18.37 -20.60 22.25
CA GLN A 569 -19.71 -20.28 22.74
C GLN A 569 -20.80 -20.54 21.70
N ASP A 570 -20.50 -20.33 20.41
CA ASP A 570 -21.45 -20.53 19.30
C ASP A 570 -21.25 -21.87 18.56
N ASP A 571 -20.43 -22.78 19.09
CA ASP A 571 -20.06 -24.05 18.48
C ASP A 571 -19.32 -23.95 17.12
N GLY A 572 -18.94 -22.74 16.67
CA GLY A 572 -18.22 -22.51 15.42
C GLY A 572 -16.88 -23.26 15.35
N VAL A 573 -16.22 -23.51 16.49
CA VAL A 573 -15.00 -24.30 16.58
C VAL A 573 -15.17 -25.73 16.06
N LYS A 574 -16.37 -26.31 16.14
CA LYS A 574 -16.66 -27.67 15.62
C LYS A 574 -16.60 -27.71 14.09
N LEU A 575 -16.81 -26.58 13.42
CA LEU A 575 -16.74 -26.43 11.97
C LEU A 575 -15.34 -26.01 11.47
N ALA A 576 -14.41 -25.71 12.38
CA ALA A 576 -13.05 -25.29 12.03
C ALA A 576 -12.26 -26.46 11.42
N CYS A 577 -11.54 -26.21 10.32
CA CYS A 577 -10.54 -27.16 9.85
C CYS A 577 -9.43 -27.32 10.90
N PRO A 578 -8.72 -28.47 10.94
CA PRO A 578 -7.78 -28.77 12.02
C PRO A 578 -6.76 -27.68 12.36
N PRO A 579 -6.13 -26.97 11.39
CA PRO A 579 -5.20 -25.89 11.71
C PRO A 579 -5.86 -24.71 12.45
N LEU A 580 -7.07 -24.32 12.04
CA LEU A 580 -7.82 -23.24 12.70
C LEU A 580 -8.38 -23.66 14.05
N LYS A 581 -8.82 -24.92 14.19
CA LYS A 581 -9.23 -25.46 15.48
C LYS A 581 -8.08 -25.37 16.48
N ALA A 582 -6.88 -25.85 16.10
CA ALA A 582 -5.69 -25.73 16.91
C ALA A 582 -5.34 -24.28 17.22
N LEU A 583 -5.43 -23.38 16.24
CA LEU A 583 -5.15 -21.95 16.42
C LEU A 583 -6.11 -21.29 17.41
N LEU A 584 -7.41 -21.58 17.34
CA LEU A 584 -8.42 -21.04 18.27
C LEU A 584 -8.15 -21.49 19.71
N HIS A 585 -7.75 -22.75 19.91
CA HIS A 585 -7.28 -23.23 21.21
C HIS A 585 -6.02 -22.49 21.67
N VAL A 586 -5.02 -22.31 20.81
CA VAL A 586 -3.80 -21.56 21.15
C VAL A 586 -4.10 -20.09 21.49
N MET A 587 -5.05 -19.46 20.80
CA MET A 587 -5.48 -18.09 21.10
C MET A 587 -6.16 -18.00 22.47
N ARG A 588 -7.04 -18.95 22.81
CA ARG A 588 -7.81 -18.98 24.06
C ARG A 588 -6.98 -19.46 25.25
N ASP A 589 -6.39 -20.65 25.11
CA ASP A 589 -5.78 -21.47 26.17
C ASP A 589 -4.24 -21.34 26.21
N GLY A 590 -3.63 -20.73 25.18
CA GLY A 590 -2.17 -20.62 25.03
C GLY A 590 -1.50 -21.85 24.42
N SER A 591 -2.20 -22.98 24.34
CA SER A 591 -1.73 -24.22 23.71
C SER A 591 -2.86 -25.06 23.13
N TYR A 592 -2.52 -26.00 22.25
CA TYR A 592 -3.39 -27.06 21.76
C TYR A 592 -2.66 -28.40 21.92
N GLU A 593 -3.21 -29.34 22.69
CA GLU A 593 -2.57 -30.63 23.00
C GLU A 593 -1.14 -30.46 23.58
N GLY A 594 -0.94 -29.44 24.42
CA GLY A 594 0.36 -29.09 25.01
C GLY A 594 1.33 -28.37 24.05
N ARG A 595 0.93 -28.12 22.80
CA ARG A 595 1.75 -27.45 21.77
C ARG A 595 1.41 -25.96 21.69
N GLY A 596 2.44 -25.12 21.74
CA GLY A 596 2.30 -23.66 21.55
C GLY A 596 2.57 -23.22 20.12
N LEU A 597 2.56 -21.91 19.87
CA LEU A 597 2.78 -21.35 18.53
C LEU A 597 4.10 -21.74 17.89
N LYS A 598 5.18 -21.91 18.66
CA LYS A 598 6.51 -22.23 18.10
C LYS A 598 6.74 -23.72 17.86
N ASP A 599 5.78 -24.57 18.24
CA ASP A 599 5.91 -26.01 18.09
C ASP A 599 5.93 -26.42 16.60
N PRO A 600 6.95 -27.15 16.12
CA PRO A 600 7.04 -27.55 14.71
C PRO A 600 5.85 -28.39 14.24
N ALA A 601 5.26 -29.23 15.08
CA ALA A 601 4.11 -30.04 14.72
C ALA A 601 2.84 -29.19 14.61
N PHE A 602 2.70 -28.13 15.41
CA PHE A 602 1.63 -27.14 15.23
C PHE A 602 1.82 -26.38 13.91
N ARG A 603 3.03 -25.90 13.61
CA ARG A 603 3.36 -25.19 12.36
C ARG A 603 3.11 -26.05 11.12
N ALA A 604 3.41 -27.35 11.20
CA ALA A 604 3.22 -28.30 10.10
C ALA A 604 1.78 -28.35 9.59
N LEU A 605 0.78 -28.09 10.45
CA LEU A 605 -0.65 -28.05 10.07
C LEU A 605 -0.95 -27.00 8.99
N PHE A 606 -0.13 -25.96 8.89
CA PHE A 606 -0.31 -24.85 7.95
C PHE A 606 0.46 -25.04 6.64
N THR A 607 1.10 -26.19 6.43
CA THR A 607 1.90 -26.45 5.22
C THR A 607 1.02 -26.95 4.06
N PRO A 608 1.37 -26.63 2.79
CA PRO A 608 0.67 -27.16 1.63
C PRO A 608 0.62 -28.69 1.61
N GLU A 609 1.72 -29.34 1.96
CA GLU A 609 1.81 -30.80 2.02
C GLU A 609 0.82 -31.41 3.02
N SER A 610 0.76 -30.86 4.24
CA SER A 610 -0.19 -31.34 5.27
C SER A 610 -1.64 -31.17 4.83
N VAL A 611 -1.99 -30.04 4.21
CA VAL A 611 -3.36 -29.80 3.74
C VAL A 611 -3.71 -30.73 2.57
N LEU A 612 -2.86 -30.83 1.55
CA LEU A 612 -3.14 -31.61 0.34
C LEU A 612 -3.28 -33.11 0.64
N ASN A 613 -2.54 -33.63 1.63
CA ASN A 613 -2.57 -35.04 2.02
C ASN A 613 -3.62 -35.35 3.10
N SER A 614 -4.43 -34.37 3.52
CA SER A 614 -5.37 -34.55 4.64
C SER A 614 -6.75 -35.05 4.21
N ASP A 615 -7.35 -35.89 5.06
CA ASP A 615 -8.73 -36.36 4.88
C ASP A 615 -9.75 -35.22 4.93
N TRP A 616 -9.52 -34.19 5.76
CA TRP A 616 -10.44 -33.06 5.88
C TRP A 616 -10.48 -32.21 4.61
N TYR A 617 -9.34 -32.03 3.93
CA TYR A 617 -9.30 -31.31 2.65
C TYR A 617 -9.94 -32.15 1.54
N LYS A 618 -9.65 -33.45 1.49
CA LYS A 618 -10.32 -34.39 0.58
C LYS A 618 -11.85 -34.35 0.76
N ALA A 619 -12.35 -34.36 1.99
CA ALA A 619 -13.78 -34.25 2.28
C ALA A 619 -14.40 -32.95 1.77
N ARG A 620 -13.65 -31.83 1.76
CA ARG A 620 -14.09 -30.57 1.14
C ARG A 620 -14.21 -30.67 -0.37
N LEU A 621 -13.27 -31.33 -1.04
CA LEU A 621 -13.32 -31.57 -2.49
C LEU A 621 -14.51 -32.45 -2.86
N GLU A 622 -14.74 -33.52 -2.11
CA GLU A 622 -15.91 -34.39 -2.30
C GLU A 622 -17.23 -33.65 -2.04
N ALA A 623 -17.27 -32.80 -1.02
CA ALA A 623 -18.44 -31.95 -0.75
C ALA A 623 -18.70 -31.00 -1.92
N ARG A 624 -17.66 -30.36 -2.47
CA ARG A 624 -17.78 -29.49 -3.65
C ARG A 624 -18.32 -30.26 -4.86
N HIS A 625 -17.79 -31.45 -5.11
CA HIS A 625 -18.27 -32.33 -6.18
C HIS A 625 -19.75 -32.66 -6.02
N ARG A 626 -20.19 -33.10 -4.82
CA ARG A 626 -21.60 -33.41 -4.54
C ARG A 626 -22.53 -32.21 -4.76
N VAL A 627 -22.12 -31.02 -4.31
CA VAL A 627 -22.90 -29.78 -4.49
C VAL A 627 -23.04 -29.43 -5.97
N GLU A 628 -21.96 -29.51 -6.74
CA GLU A 628 -21.98 -29.26 -8.18
C GLU A 628 -22.84 -30.27 -8.94
N THR A 629 -22.70 -31.56 -8.66
CA THR A 629 -23.54 -32.60 -9.29
C THR A 629 -25.02 -32.34 -9.01
N ARG A 630 -25.38 -32.01 -7.76
CA ARG A 630 -26.77 -31.69 -7.40
C ARG A 630 -27.27 -30.43 -8.12
N TYR A 631 -26.45 -29.38 -8.18
CA TYR A 631 -26.80 -28.13 -8.86
C TYR A 631 -27.11 -28.38 -10.34
N TRP A 632 -26.24 -29.10 -11.05
CA TRP A 632 -26.45 -29.39 -12.47
C TRP A 632 -27.64 -30.32 -12.72
N ALA A 633 -27.84 -31.34 -11.87
CA ALA A 633 -29.03 -32.19 -11.96
C ALA A 633 -30.33 -31.38 -11.81
N GLN A 634 -30.37 -30.43 -10.87
CA GLN A 634 -31.52 -29.54 -10.71
C GLN A 634 -31.74 -28.61 -11.91
N ARG A 635 -30.66 -28.13 -12.56
CA ARG A 635 -30.76 -27.27 -13.75
C ARG A 635 -31.29 -28.03 -14.95
N ILE A 636 -30.81 -29.25 -15.16
CA ILE A 636 -31.33 -30.14 -16.22
C ILE A 636 -32.82 -30.38 -15.99
N GLN A 637 -33.21 -30.80 -14.78
CA GLN A 637 -34.62 -31.04 -14.44
C GLN A 637 -35.48 -29.79 -14.65
N HIS A 638 -34.97 -28.61 -14.27
CA HIS A 638 -35.68 -27.34 -14.46
C HIS A 638 -35.90 -27.03 -15.95
N LEU A 639 -34.87 -27.17 -16.79
CA LEU A 639 -34.98 -26.95 -18.22
C LEU A 639 -35.93 -27.94 -18.89
N GLU A 640 -35.83 -29.23 -18.57
CA GLU A 640 -36.77 -30.25 -19.06
C GLU A 640 -38.21 -29.94 -18.64
N SER A 641 -38.41 -29.45 -17.42
CA SER A 641 -39.74 -29.06 -16.93
C SER A 641 -40.25 -27.79 -17.61
N PHE A 642 -39.37 -26.86 -17.97
CA PHE A 642 -39.70 -25.65 -18.71
C PHE A 642 -40.13 -25.98 -20.14
N LEU A 643 -39.35 -26.80 -20.86
CA LEU A 643 -39.62 -27.23 -22.24
C LEU A 643 -40.93 -28.03 -22.40
N LYS A 644 -41.39 -28.69 -21.33
CA LYS A 644 -42.66 -29.43 -21.33
C LYS A 644 -43.90 -28.54 -21.14
N ARG A 645 -43.75 -27.23 -20.90
CA ARG A 645 -44.88 -26.32 -20.73
C ARG A 645 -45.43 -25.93 -22.09
N GLU A 646 -46.66 -26.36 -22.39
CA GLU A 646 -47.37 -25.99 -23.63
C GLU A 646 -47.44 -24.46 -23.83
N SER A 647 -47.48 -23.69 -22.75
CA SER A 647 -47.49 -22.22 -22.82
C SER A 647 -46.17 -21.56 -23.22
N HIS A 648 -45.08 -22.33 -23.36
CA HIS A 648 -43.72 -21.82 -23.67
C HIS A 648 -43.15 -22.49 -24.93
N THR A 649 -43.99 -23.06 -25.79
CA THR A 649 -43.54 -23.81 -26.99
C THR A 649 -42.86 -22.92 -28.03
N ASP A 650 -43.19 -21.63 -28.10
CA ASP A 650 -42.57 -20.70 -29.03
C ASP A 650 -41.18 -20.20 -28.53
N GLU A 651 -40.98 -20.15 -27.21
CA GLU A 651 -39.69 -19.78 -26.58
C GLU A 651 -38.72 -20.96 -26.37
N ALA A 652 -39.24 -22.20 -26.33
CA ALA A 652 -38.50 -23.44 -26.13
C ALA A 652 -37.68 -23.85 -27.36
#